data_AF-A0A812JCX7-F1
#
_entry.id   AF-A0A812JCX7-F1
#
_cell.length_a   1.000
_cell.length_b   1.000
_cell.length_c   1.000
_cell.angle_alpha   90.00
_cell.angle_beta   90.00
_cell.angle_gamma   90.00
#
_symmetry.space_group_name_H-M   'P 1'
#
loop_
_entity.id
_entity.type
_entity.pdbx_description
1 polymer ?
#
loop_
_entity_poly.entity_id
_entity_poly.type
_entity_poly.pdbx_seq_one_letter_code
_entity_poly.pdbx_strand_id
1 'polypeptide(L)'
;MGGESTVLTQTTTTPSERASAYYLFQFSSMGYVEQSLTSLVDGISEAVWLAHHNIKPANVTISSGMVDNTTVPGCPMPNCASINRSPTSFMHNPAEERKEYFGNDNLDREMPLVKIVDATTGEPMGVLNWYAVHTTSMNSDHDLISGDNKGVAEYLFERAVNGPPWERVSGRGPFVAAFAQGASGDVSPNVNGSFCTNTGLSCENQYSVCWDGGQHKNELCRGRGPSNDAYESTRIIGERQFTAAKHIFDRAKTPIGSGLNYAVRFADLSKYWVDLDGNGTWAQTCSPCLGTSFAAGTTDGPSGVNEFGQNMTPSNGFLQFIAHMISLPSQEDKDCQAPKNILLHPGGMALPYPYFPTTIGFQMMRIGSLIIVAVPGEFTTMAGKRTREAIKAVFVEKGIVDDTATVVLNNVASGYAGYVTTFEEYQHQRYEGGFTAFGPHTHKAMTQILVEMAQDMADGKHTFPGMKPKLPTAARMVEGQTKVMVDDPPIGGKFGDVKEDVAPGTYHPGATARVEIWGAHPRNDAKRNSSFGTVWHWKAANTSDDSAAGEWRLVADDNDFETKFAWKRVGISASVVTLSWTVPPEAPPGWYIFHYSGNAKTLGGAIFPIHGSSRIFEVREQAWGQPPKDELVILPPPVVEEGGGLKLPGEGEGPARRLRGTRGEYFQ
;
A
#
# COMPACT_ATOMS: atom_id res chain seq x y z
N MET A 1 -6.68 -12.42 -23.88
CA MET A 1 -5.42 -11.67 -24.01
C MET A 1 -4.32 -12.52 -23.41
N GLY A 2 -3.18 -12.68 -24.09
CA GLY A 2 -2.01 -13.34 -23.47
C GLY A 2 -1.47 -12.46 -22.34
N GLY A 3 -0.97 -13.04 -21.25
CA GLY A 3 -0.49 -12.29 -20.07
C GLY A 3 0.73 -11.39 -20.31
N GLU A 4 1.23 -11.31 -21.55
CA GLU A 4 2.40 -10.50 -21.91
C GLU A 4 2.09 -8.99 -21.99
N SER A 5 0.84 -8.63 -22.24
CA SER A 5 0.37 -7.24 -22.30
C SER A 5 -0.20 -6.71 -20.97
N THR A 6 -0.08 -7.48 -19.88
CA THR A 6 -0.63 -7.13 -18.56
C THR A 6 0.49 -6.89 -17.57
N VAL A 7 0.57 -5.68 -17.01
CA VAL A 7 1.46 -5.33 -15.91
C VAL A 7 0.64 -5.34 -14.62
N LEU A 8 1.07 -6.12 -13.62
CA LEU A 8 0.55 -6.04 -12.26
C LEU A 8 1.57 -5.30 -11.41
N THR A 9 1.15 -4.24 -10.73
CA THR A 9 1.98 -3.40 -9.86
C THR A 9 1.38 -3.35 -8.46
N GLN A 10 2.22 -3.21 -7.44
CA GLN A 10 1.80 -3.06 -6.05
C GLN A 10 2.26 -1.71 -5.51
N THR A 11 1.41 -1.06 -4.71
CA THR A 11 1.76 0.16 -3.98
C THR A 11 2.80 -0.07 -2.87
N THR A 12 3.16 -1.33 -2.59
CA THR A 12 4.06 -1.83 -1.51
C THR A 12 3.55 -1.70 -0.08
N THR A 13 2.24 -1.55 0.13
CA THR A 13 1.68 -1.30 1.48
C THR A 13 2.05 -2.41 2.47
N THR A 14 2.66 -2.04 3.60
CA THR A 14 3.09 -2.97 4.65
C THR A 14 1.95 -3.51 5.54
N PRO A 15 0.86 -2.77 5.82
CA PRO A 15 -0.35 -3.36 6.40
C PRO A 15 -1.21 -4.04 5.32
N SER A 16 -0.73 -5.15 4.75
CA SER A 16 -1.48 -5.98 3.79
C SER A 16 -1.46 -7.47 4.09
N GLU A 17 -2.45 -8.17 3.55
CA GLU A 17 -2.46 -9.62 3.49
C GLU A 17 -1.38 -10.12 2.54
N ARG A 18 -0.70 -11.21 2.93
CA ARG A 18 0.48 -11.72 2.21
C ARG A 18 0.09 -12.84 1.25
N ALA A 19 0.47 -12.70 -0.01
CA ALA A 19 0.26 -13.73 -1.04
C ALA A 19 1.54 -13.91 -1.87
N SER A 20 2.35 -14.89 -1.50
CA SER A 20 3.56 -15.28 -2.24
C SER A 20 3.55 -16.79 -2.49
N ALA A 21 4.24 -17.24 -3.53
CA ALA A 21 4.49 -18.67 -3.78
C ALA A 21 5.84 -19.15 -3.22
N TYR A 22 6.65 -18.24 -2.66
CA TYR A 22 7.97 -18.50 -2.12
C TYR A 22 7.96 -18.41 -0.59
N TYR A 23 8.54 -19.42 0.06
CA TYR A 23 8.38 -19.63 1.51
C TYR A 23 8.97 -18.51 2.37
N LEU A 24 10.08 -17.87 1.94
CA LEU A 24 10.70 -16.77 2.70
C LEU A 24 9.68 -15.65 3.00
N PHE A 25 8.85 -15.29 2.01
CA PHE A 25 7.88 -14.20 2.14
C PHE A 25 6.60 -14.61 2.90
N GLN A 26 6.45 -15.90 3.20
CA GLN A 26 5.34 -16.46 3.96
C GLN A 26 5.70 -16.73 5.43
N PHE A 27 6.98 -16.61 5.81
CA PHE A 27 7.44 -17.03 7.13
C PHE A 27 6.68 -16.35 8.27
N SER A 28 6.51 -15.02 8.19
CA SER A 28 5.79 -14.25 9.20
C SER A 28 4.27 -14.44 9.16
N SER A 29 3.70 -14.93 8.06
CA SER A 29 2.29 -15.35 7.98
C SER A 29 2.09 -16.80 8.39
N MET A 30 3.14 -17.49 8.87
CA MET A 30 3.12 -18.93 9.18
C MET A 30 2.68 -19.77 7.97
N GLY A 31 3.06 -19.35 6.75
CA GLY A 31 2.74 -20.06 5.51
C GLY A 31 1.74 -19.33 4.62
N TYR A 32 1.18 -20.11 3.69
CA TYR A 32 0.20 -19.70 2.69
C TYR A 32 -1.17 -19.46 3.32
N VAL A 33 -1.89 -18.42 2.85
CA VAL A 33 -3.27 -18.11 3.27
C VAL A 33 -4.16 -18.06 2.02
N GLU A 34 -5.02 -19.07 1.86
CA GLU A 34 -5.82 -19.26 0.64
C GLU A 34 -6.84 -18.15 0.41
N GLN A 35 -7.52 -17.72 1.48
CA GLN A 35 -8.52 -16.66 1.42
C GLN A 35 -7.93 -15.34 0.90
N SER A 36 -6.72 -14.99 1.35
CA SER A 36 -6.00 -13.80 0.91
C SER A 36 -5.59 -13.87 -0.55
N LEU A 37 -4.98 -14.99 -0.99
CA LEU A 37 -4.61 -15.16 -2.40
C LEU A 37 -5.84 -15.09 -3.30
N THR A 38 -6.90 -15.81 -2.95
CA THR A 38 -8.14 -15.85 -3.75
C THR A 38 -8.76 -14.46 -3.84
N SER A 39 -8.82 -13.72 -2.73
CA SER A 39 -9.37 -12.36 -2.71
C SER A 39 -8.58 -11.41 -3.60
N LEU A 40 -7.25 -11.50 -3.60
CA LEU A 40 -6.38 -10.72 -4.48
C LEU A 40 -6.55 -11.10 -5.95
N VAL A 41 -6.49 -12.39 -6.28
CA VAL A 41 -6.59 -12.88 -7.67
C VAL A 41 -7.94 -12.51 -8.28
N ASP A 42 -9.02 -12.75 -7.56
CA ASP A 42 -10.35 -12.43 -8.02
C ASP A 42 -10.56 -10.91 -8.12
N GLY A 43 -10.08 -10.13 -7.15
CA GLY A 43 -10.20 -8.67 -7.18
C GLY A 43 -9.45 -8.05 -8.36
N ILE A 44 -8.23 -8.50 -8.64
CA ILE A 44 -7.46 -8.10 -9.83
C ILE A 44 -8.22 -8.49 -11.11
N SER A 45 -8.73 -9.72 -11.18
CA SER A 45 -9.45 -10.22 -12.35
C SER A 45 -10.73 -9.44 -12.60
N GLU A 46 -11.46 -9.11 -11.54
CA GLU A 46 -12.67 -8.29 -11.57
C GLU A 46 -12.37 -6.86 -12.02
N ALA A 47 -11.34 -6.21 -11.48
CA ALA A 47 -10.93 -4.87 -11.91
C ALA A 47 -10.59 -4.82 -13.41
N VAL A 48 -9.85 -5.82 -13.92
CA VAL A 48 -9.56 -5.95 -15.35
C VAL A 48 -10.83 -6.19 -16.18
N TRP A 49 -11.73 -7.05 -15.68
CA TRP A 49 -13.00 -7.32 -16.34
C TRP A 49 -13.86 -6.06 -16.45
N LEU A 50 -13.99 -5.29 -15.36
CA LEU A 50 -14.70 -4.01 -15.33
C LEU A 50 -14.09 -2.99 -16.28
N ALA A 51 -12.76 -2.85 -16.30
CA ALA A 51 -12.07 -1.95 -17.22
C ALA A 51 -12.30 -2.35 -18.69
N HIS A 52 -12.24 -3.64 -19.00
CA HIS A 52 -12.46 -4.16 -20.36
C HIS A 52 -13.88 -3.88 -20.87
N HIS A 53 -14.90 -4.03 -20.01
CA HIS A 53 -16.29 -3.80 -20.38
C HIS A 53 -16.68 -2.31 -20.39
N ASN A 54 -15.79 -1.43 -19.94
CA ASN A 54 -15.97 0.02 -19.91
C ASN A 54 -15.01 0.77 -20.86
N ILE A 55 -14.51 0.11 -21.91
CA ILE A 55 -13.64 0.74 -22.92
C ILE A 55 -14.40 1.87 -23.63
N LYS A 56 -13.77 3.05 -23.72
CA LYS A 56 -14.30 4.24 -24.40
C LYS A 56 -13.19 4.96 -25.18
N PRO A 57 -13.54 5.74 -26.22
CA PRO A 57 -12.61 6.69 -26.83
C PRO A 57 -12.09 7.69 -25.78
N ALA A 58 -10.78 7.90 -25.70
CA ALA A 58 -10.17 8.76 -24.69
C ALA A 58 -9.06 9.63 -25.27
N ASN A 59 -8.91 10.83 -24.73
CA ASN A 59 -7.72 11.65 -24.91
C ASN A 59 -6.78 11.38 -23.74
N VAL A 60 -5.52 11.06 -24.05
CA VAL A 60 -4.51 10.71 -23.06
C VAL A 60 -3.39 11.74 -23.11
N THR A 61 -3.12 12.37 -21.97
CA THR A 61 -2.07 13.38 -21.82
C THR A 61 -1.08 12.96 -20.74
N ILE A 62 0.17 13.34 -20.90
CA ILE A 62 1.24 13.10 -19.92
C ILE A 62 1.82 14.42 -19.42
N SER A 63 2.21 14.45 -18.15
CA SER A 63 2.93 15.56 -17.52
C SER A 63 3.75 15.06 -16.34
N SER A 64 4.74 15.83 -15.92
CA SER A 64 5.48 15.62 -14.69
C SER A 64 5.49 16.88 -13.83
N GLY A 65 5.76 16.74 -12.54
CA GLY A 65 6.06 17.85 -11.63
C GLY A 65 6.84 17.36 -10.41
N MET A 66 7.56 18.27 -9.76
CA MET A 66 8.29 17.94 -8.52
C MET A 66 7.33 17.90 -7.34
N VAL A 67 7.48 16.94 -6.44
CA VAL A 67 6.78 16.93 -5.14
C VAL A 67 7.57 17.79 -4.16
N ASP A 68 7.29 19.10 -4.20
CA ASP A 68 7.96 20.13 -3.43
C ASP A 68 7.02 21.33 -3.19
N ASN A 69 7.57 22.46 -2.73
CA ASN A 69 6.79 23.67 -2.45
C ASN A 69 6.12 24.32 -3.68
N THR A 70 6.50 23.95 -4.92
CA THR A 70 5.90 24.47 -6.15
C THR A 70 4.56 23.80 -6.46
N THR A 71 4.42 22.51 -6.13
CA THR A 71 3.19 21.73 -6.33
C THR A 71 2.40 21.55 -5.04
N VAL A 72 3.07 21.57 -3.88
CA VAL A 72 2.51 21.40 -2.53
C VAL A 72 2.87 22.63 -1.68
N PRO A 73 2.06 23.70 -1.69
CA PRO A 73 2.36 24.90 -0.92
C PRO A 73 2.52 24.62 0.59
N GLY A 74 3.59 25.15 1.18
CA GLY A 74 3.92 24.98 2.59
C GLY A 74 4.63 23.66 2.93
N CYS A 75 5.02 22.87 1.93
CA CYS A 75 5.70 21.61 2.18
C CYS A 75 7.12 21.84 2.74
N PRO A 76 7.53 21.12 3.81
CA PRO A 76 8.88 21.24 4.34
C PRO A 76 9.90 20.74 3.31
N MET A 77 10.92 21.55 3.02
CA MET A 77 12.03 21.16 2.15
C MET A 77 13.28 20.91 3.00
N PRO A 78 14.15 19.94 2.65
CA PRO A 78 14.09 19.09 1.46
C PRO A 78 13.07 17.93 1.51
N ASN A 79 12.52 17.61 2.68
CA ASN A 79 11.76 16.36 2.90
C ASN A 79 10.25 16.57 2.78
N CYS A 80 9.76 16.86 1.56
CA CYS A 80 8.35 17.17 1.36
C CYS A 80 7.44 15.96 1.63
N ALA A 81 7.49 14.91 0.80
CA ALA A 81 6.74 13.68 1.03
C ALA A 81 7.64 12.46 1.26
N SER A 82 8.96 12.64 1.18
CA SER A 82 9.93 11.56 1.30
C SER A 82 11.30 12.02 1.82
N ILE A 83 12.09 11.07 2.33
CA ILE A 83 13.49 11.21 2.75
C ILE A 83 14.28 9.96 2.35
N ASN A 84 15.57 10.08 2.04
CA ASN A 84 16.42 8.92 1.83
C ASN A 84 16.77 8.27 3.19
N ARG A 85 16.48 6.98 3.37
CA ARG A 85 16.72 6.24 4.63
C ARG A 85 18.09 5.56 4.70
N SER A 86 18.84 5.57 3.60
CA SER A 86 20.19 5.03 3.49
C SER A 86 21.15 6.04 2.82
N PRO A 87 21.20 7.30 3.31
CA PRO A 87 21.95 8.37 2.64
C PRO A 87 23.46 8.07 2.58
N THR A 88 24.01 7.33 3.55
CA THR A 88 25.43 6.93 3.53
C THR A 88 25.74 5.96 2.39
N SER A 89 24.81 5.07 2.02
CA SER A 89 24.97 4.21 0.83
C SER A 89 24.91 5.04 -0.45
N PHE A 90 23.94 5.95 -0.58
CA PHE A 90 23.82 6.83 -1.74
C PHE A 90 25.11 7.63 -1.98
N MET A 91 25.77 8.07 -0.91
CA MET A 91 27.04 8.79 -0.95
C MET A 91 28.27 7.95 -1.38
N HIS A 92 28.11 6.66 -1.70
CA HIS A 92 29.15 5.86 -2.35
C HIS A 92 29.10 5.92 -3.89
N ASN A 93 27.96 6.28 -4.49
CA ASN A 93 27.89 6.51 -5.93
C ASN A 93 28.84 7.64 -6.37
N PRO A 94 29.40 7.66 -7.59
CA PRO A 94 30.30 8.72 -8.04
C PRO A 94 29.76 10.14 -7.82
N ALA A 95 30.61 11.06 -7.32
CA ALA A 95 30.16 12.39 -6.91
C ALA A 95 29.64 13.23 -8.08
N GLU A 96 30.28 13.10 -9.24
CA GLU A 96 29.94 13.74 -10.49
C GLU A 96 28.54 13.30 -10.96
N GLU A 97 28.26 11.99 -10.92
CA GLU A 97 26.97 11.41 -11.30
C GLU A 97 25.85 11.85 -10.35
N ARG A 98 26.08 11.83 -9.03
CA ARG A 98 25.08 12.33 -8.07
C ARG A 98 24.72 13.78 -8.34
N LYS A 99 25.74 14.62 -8.60
CA LYS A 99 25.54 16.04 -8.89
C LYS A 99 24.80 16.24 -10.22
N GLU A 100 25.10 15.44 -11.24
CA GLU A 100 24.42 15.49 -12.53
C GLU A 100 22.94 15.13 -12.41
N TYR A 101 22.62 14.03 -11.71
CA TYR A 101 21.25 13.52 -11.66
C TYR A 101 20.37 14.17 -10.61
N PHE A 102 20.94 14.59 -9.48
CA PHE A 102 20.17 15.04 -8.32
C PHE A 102 20.64 16.41 -7.79
N GLY A 103 21.70 17.00 -8.33
CA GLY A 103 22.26 18.25 -7.82
C GLY A 103 22.76 18.11 -6.38
N ASN A 104 22.08 18.76 -5.44
CA ASN A 104 22.36 18.66 -4.00
C ASN A 104 21.39 17.73 -3.26
N ASP A 105 20.56 17.01 -4.00
CA ASP A 105 19.53 16.12 -3.47
C ASP A 105 19.99 14.65 -3.47
N ASN A 106 19.21 13.79 -2.82
CA ASN A 106 19.41 12.33 -2.81
C ASN A 106 18.11 11.55 -2.98
N LEU A 107 17.12 12.20 -3.61
CA LEU A 107 15.76 11.72 -3.81
C LEU A 107 15.35 11.94 -5.27
N ASP A 108 14.56 11.01 -5.79
CA ASP A 108 13.75 11.27 -6.97
C ASP A 108 12.43 11.92 -6.55
N ARG A 109 12.33 13.24 -6.76
CA ARG A 109 11.12 14.02 -6.44
C ARG A 109 10.15 14.18 -7.60
N GLU A 110 10.50 13.70 -8.79
CA GLU A 110 9.65 13.85 -9.96
C GLU A 110 8.43 12.92 -9.83
N MET A 111 7.24 13.45 -10.09
CA MET A 111 6.01 12.70 -10.19
C MET A 111 5.47 12.76 -11.64
N PRO A 112 5.78 11.75 -12.47
CA PRO A 112 5.12 11.56 -13.74
C PRO A 112 3.66 11.16 -13.57
N LEU A 113 2.79 11.65 -14.45
CA LEU A 113 1.35 11.47 -14.39
C LEU A 113 0.74 11.38 -15.79
N VAL A 114 -0.11 10.37 -15.97
CA VAL A 114 -0.97 10.20 -17.14
C VAL A 114 -2.40 10.54 -16.76
N LYS A 115 -2.99 11.47 -17.51
CA LYS A 115 -4.39 11.88 -17.40
C LYS A 115 -5.18 11.29 -18.57
N ILE A 116 -6.30 10.65 -18.24
CA ILE A 116 -7.20 10.02 -19.20
C ILE A 116 -8.55 10.72 -19.09
N VAL A 117 -9.03 11.30 -20.20
CA VAL A 117 -10.34 11.95 -20.29
C VAL A 117 -11.15 11.34 -21.41
N ASP A 118 -12.45 11.23 -21.22
CA ASP A 118 -13.38 10.75 -22.24
C ASP A 118 -13.33 11.71 -23.44
N ALA A 119 -13.07 11.20 -24.64
CA ALA A 119 -12.92 12.05 -25.82
C ALA A 119 -14.24 12.64 -26.31
N THR A 120 -15.38 12.09 -25.86
CA THR A 120 -16.73 12.51 -26.24
C THR A 120 -17.33 13.52 -25.27
N THR A 121 -17.17 13.30 -23.96
CA THR A 121 -17.75 14.18 -22.94
C THR A 121 -16.75 15.19 -22.37
N GLY A 122 -15.45 14.90 -22.47
CA GLY A 122 -14.39 15.68 -21.82
C GLY A 122 -14.25 15.39 -20.33
N GLU A 123 -15.06 14.49 -19.77
CA GLU A 123 -15.02 14.14 -18.35
C GLU A 123 -13.77 13.31 -18.01
N PRO A 124 -13.13 13.56 -16.86
CA PRO A 124 -12.07 12.70 -16.34
C PRO A 124 -12.50 11.24 -16.18
N MET A 125 -11.70 10.31 -16.71
CA MET A 125 -11.92 8.87 -16.54
C MET A 125 -10.93 8.26 -15.56
N GLY A 126 -9.70 8.77 -15.51
CA GLY A 126 -8.72 8.28 -14.56
C GLY A 126 -7.38 8.98 -14.61
N VAL A 127 -6.56 8.65 -13.62
CA VAL A 127 -5.19 9.10 -13.48
C VAL A 127 -4.29 7.94 -13.08
N LEU A 128 -3.11 7.87 -13.69
CA LEU A 128 -2.04 6.97 -13.29
C LEU A 128 -0.79 7.79 -13.05
N ASN A 129 -0.24 7.74 -11.83
CA ASN A 129 0.98 8.47 -11.48
C ASN A 129 2.03 7.55 -10.83
N TRP A 130 3.29 7.99 -10.88
CA TRP A 130 4.42 7.31 -10.25
C TRP A 130 5.12 8.27 -9.32
N TYR A 131 5.44 7.82 -8.10
CA TYR A 131 6.25 8.60 -7.16
C TYR A 131 7.01 7.66 -6.22
N ALA A 132 8.32 7.91 -6.07
CA ALA A 132 9.19 7.08 -5.26
C ALA A 132 9.03 7.41 -3.76
N VAL A 133 8.26 6.60 -3.04
CA VAL A 133 8.18 6.65 -1.57
C VAL A 133 7.61 5.34 -1.03
N HIS A 134 8.24 4.76 -0.01
CA HIS A 134 7.65 3.61 0.66
C HIS A 134 6.28 3.93 1.27
N THR A 135 5.41 2.93 1.23
CA THR A 135 4.12 2.90 1.93
C THR A 135 4.31 2.28 3.31
N THR A 136 5.06 3.00 4.15
CA THR A 136 5.44 2.63 5.52
C THR A 136 5.16 3.78 6.50
N SER A 137 4.17 4.61 6.20
CA SER A 137 3.73 5.66 7.15
C SER A 137 3.01 5.02 8.35
N MET A 138 2.23 3.97 8.10
CA MET A 138 1.73 3.07 9.13
C MET A 138 2.88 2.17 9.57
N ASN A 139 3.25 2.28 10.85
CA ASN A 139 4.38 1.55 11.42
C ASN A 139 4.02 0.07 11.71
N SER A 140 5.04 -0.70 12.10
CA SER A 140 4.93 -2.14 12.42
C SER A 140 3.96 -2.48 13.56
N ASP A 141 3.54 -1.48 14.34
CA ASP A 141 2.75 -1.67 15.55
C ASP A 141 1.24 -1.51 15.27
N HIS A 142 0.87 -1.36 13.99
CA HIS A 142 -0.51 -1.19 13.56
C HIS A 142 -1.15 -2.52 13.10
N ASP A 143 -2.36 -2.78 13.59
CA ASP A 143 -3.09 -4.03 13.35
C ASP A 143 -4.27 -3.89 12.36
N LEU A 144 -4.46 -2.70 11.76
CA LEU A 144 -5.51 -2.47 10.75
C LEU A 144 -4.96 -2.58 9.33
N ILE A 145 -5.73 -3.19 8.44
CA ILE A 145 -5.44 -3.21 6.99
C ILE A 145 -5.53 -1.78 6.45
N SER A 146 -4.58 -1.39 5.59
CA SER A 146 -4.55 -0.04 5.01
C SER A 146 -3.84 0.01 3.66
N GLY A 147 -4.27 0.92 2.79
CA GLY A 147 -3.54 1.30 1.57
C GLY A 147 -2.34 2.22 1.83
N ASP A 148 -2.10 2.59 3.10
CA ASP A 148 -1.06 3.51 3.55
C ASP A 148 -1.12 4.87 2.82
N ASN A 149 -0.01 5.59 2.70
CA ASN A 149 0.02 6.95 2.20
C ASN A 149 -0.40 7.06 0.72
N LYS A 150 -0.10 6.04 -0.11
CA LYS A 150 -0.54 6.00 -1.52
C LYS A 150 -2.03 5.71 -1.62
N GLY A 151 -2.56 4.79 -0.81
CA GLY A 151 -4.01 4.53 -0.75
C GLY A 151 -4.79 5.76 -0.29
N VAL A 152 -4.25 6.54 0.66
CA VAL A 152 -4.85 7.84 1.01
C VAL A 152 -4.83 8.81 -0.17
N ALA A 153 -3.73 8.88 -0.92
CA ALA A 153 -3.65 9.75 -2.09
C ALA A 153 -4.65 9.36 -3.19
N GLU A 154 -4.81 8.06 -3.43
CA GLU A 154 -5.83 7.49 -4.34
C GLU A 154 -7.24 7.86 -3.88
N TYR A 155 -7.57 7.55 -2.62
CA TYR A 155 -8.84 7.87 -1.97
C TYR A 155 -9.21 9.35 -2.12
N LEU A 156 -8.28 10.25 -1.80
CA LEU A 156 -8.50 11.70 -1.90
C LEU A 156 -8.71 12.16 -3.35
N PHE A 157 -7.97 11.58 -4.30
CA PHE A 157 -8.13 11.94 -5.72
C PHE A 157 -9.47 11.46 -6.26
N GLU A 158 -9.82 10.20 -6.02
CA GLU A 158 -11.10 9.64 -6.44
C GLU A 158 -12.25 10.46 -5.87
N ARG A 159 -12.20 10.78 -4.58
CA ARG A 159 -13.21 11.61 -3.92
C ARG A 159 -13.28 13.03 -4.49
N ALA A 160 -12.14 13.64 -4.83
CA ALA A 160 -12.11 14.98 -5.43
C ALA A 160 -12.77 15.04 -6.82
N VAL A 161 -12.85 13.93 -7.55
CA VAL A 161 -13.44 13.85 -8.90
C VAL A 161 -14.83 13.20 -8.90
N ASN A 162 -15.01 12.10 -8.18
CA ASN A 162 -16.27 11.35 -8.10
C ASN A 162 -17.34 12.06 -7.26
N GLY A 163 -16.95 13.05 -6.46
CA GLY A 163 -17.84 13.76 -5.53
C GLY A 163 -17.68 13.28 -4.08
N PRO A 164 -18.31 13.98 -3.14
CA PRO A 164 -18.16 13.68 -1.72
C PRO A 164 -18.88 12.38 -1.28
N PRO A 165 -18.50 11.80 -0.13
CA PRO A 165 -19.05 10.53 0.37
C PRO A 165 -20.57 10.49 0.53
N TRP A 166 -21.21 11.62 0.85
CA TRP A 166 -22.68 11.73 0.98
C TRP A 166 -23.44 11.80 -0.36
N GLU A 167 -22.73 11.97 -1.47
CA GLU A 167 -23.26 11.78 -2.82
C GLU A 167 -22.89 10.41 -3.35
N ARG A 168 -21.65 9.98 -3.10
CA ARG A 168 -21.12 8.69 -3.52
C ARG A 168 -20.07 8.21 -2.54
N VAL A 169 -20.39 7.12 -1.84
CA VAL A 169 -19.48 6.44 -0.91
C VAL A 169 -18.20 6.03 -1.62
N SER A 170 -17.08 6.12 -0.92
CA SER A 170 -15.75 5.91 -1.47
C SER A 170 -15.55 4.50 -2.03
N GLY A 171 -14.61 4.36 -2.97
CA GLY A 171 -14.43 3.12 -3.74
C GLY A 171 -15.54 2.87 -4.78
N ARG A 172 -16.47 3.83 -4.94
CA ARG A 172 -17.52 3.80 -5.97
C ARG A 172 -17.39 5.04 -6.85
N GLY A 173 -17.50 4.87 -8.15
CA GLY A 173 -17.48 5.98 -9.11
C GLY A 173 -16.82 5.60 -10.43
N PRO A 174 -17.04 6.39 -11.50
CA PRO A 174 -16.44 6.13 -12.80
C PRO A 174 -14.97 6.55 -12.89
N PHE A 175 -14.51 7.49 -12.06
CA PHE A 175 -13.11 7.93 -12.06
C PHE A 175 -12.25 7.03 -11.16
N VAL A 176 -11.09 6.60 -11.68
CA VAL A 176 -10.13 5.77 -10.96
C VAL A 176 -8.79 6.50 -10.83
N ALA A 177 -8.21 6.51 -9.64
CA ALA A 177 -6.86 7.00 -9.40
C ALA A 177 -5.91 5.87 -9.01
N ALA A 178 -4.73 5.82 -9.62
CA ALA A 178 -3.71 4.83 -9.31
C ALA A 178 -2.36 5.49 -9.05
N PHE A 179 -1.81 5.29 -7.85
CA PHE A 179 -0.53 5.81 -7.39
C PHE A 179 0.51 4.67 -7.35
N ALA A 180 1.20 4.46 -8.47
CA ALA A 180 2.24 3.45 -8.59
C ALA A 180 3.54 3.87 -7.86
N GLN A 181 4.41 2.87 -7.64
CA GLN A 181 5.72 3.09 -7.06
C GLN A 181 6.74 3.59 -8.09
N GLY A 182 7.64 4.47 -7.65
CA GLY A 182 8.89 4.78 -8.36
C GLY A 182 10.04 3.91 -7.88
N ALA A 183 11.29 4.36 -8.11
CA ALA A 183 12.49 3.76 -7.54
C ALA A 183 12.63 4.06 -6.04
N SER A 184 11.80 3.40 -5.23
CA SER A 184 11.59 3.70 -3.81
C SER A 184 12.50 2.97 -2.83
N GLY A 185 13.43 2.11 -3.27
CA GLY A 185 14.12 1.13 -2.41
C GLY A 185 14.84 1.72 -1.19
N ASP A 186 15.34 2.95 -1.28
CA ASP A 186 15.99 3.69 -0.19
C ASP A 186 15.19 4.93 0.24
N VAL A 187 13.89 5.01 -0.08
CA VAL A 187 13.06 6.20 0.11
C VAL A 187 11.93 5.96 1.11
N SER A 188 11.94 6.69 2.22
CA SER A 188 10.99 6.57 3.33
C SER A 188 9.99 7.74 3.36
N PRO A 189 8.73 7.52 3.82
CA PRO A 189 7.77 8.59 4.08
C PRO A 189 7.98 9.27 5.45
N ASN A 190 8.92 8.78 6.27
CA ASN A 190 9.20 9.29 7.62
C ASN A 190 10.11 10.53 7.56
N VAL A 191 9.56 11.61 7.01
CA VAL A 191 10.25 12.84 6.58
C VAL A 191 10.98 13.62 7.67
N ASN A 192 10.68 13.39 8.94
CA ASN A 192 11.31 14.11 10.05
C ASN A 192 12.68 13.52 10.43
N GLY A 193 13.11 12.41 9.80
CA GLY A 193 14.41 11.78 10.04
C GLY A 193 14.35 10.66 11.07
N SER A 194 15.51 10.06 11.36
CA SER A 194 15.61 8.86 12.23
C SER A 194 16.27 9.17 13.57
N PHE A 195 15.61 8.79 14.67
CA PHE A 195 16.07 9.10 16.03
C PHE A 195 15.95 7.91 16.98
N CYS A 196 16.80 7.93 18.00
CA CYS A 196 16.72 7.02 19.12
C CYS A 196 15.51 7.34 20.00
N THR A 197 14.66 6.34 20.23
CA THR A 197 13.46 6.48 21.08
C THR A 197 13.80 6.70 22.55
N ASN A 198 14.95 6.22 23.02
CA ASN A 198 15.38 6.38 24.42
C ASN A 198 16.03 7.74 24.74
N THR A 199 16.79 8.32 23.80
CA THR A 199 17.59 9.55 24.04
C THR A 199 17.11 10.76 23.23
N GLY A 200 16.35 10.55 22.16
CA GLY A 200 15.98 11.59 21.21
C GLY A 200 17.12 12.06 20.29
N LEU A 201 18.32 11.47 20.40
CA LEU A 201 19.44 11.77 19.51
C LEU A 201 19.22 11.18 18.11
N SER A 202 19.77 11.84 17.09
CA SER A 202 19.74 11.28 15.73
C SER A 202 20.50 9.95 15.69
N CYS A 203 19.91 8.97 15.01
CA CYS A 203 20.52 7.68 14.71
C CYS A 203 20.74 7.49 13.20
N GLU A 204 20.75 8.58 12.45
CA GLU A 204 21.06 8.61 11.02
C GLU A 204 22.56 8.47 10.80
N ASN A 205 23.05 7.25 11.04
CA ASN A 205 24.42 6.83 10.81
C ASN A 205 24.43 5.56 9.95
N GLN A 206 25.61 5.12 9.53
CA GLN A 206 25.76 3.94 8.67
C GLN A 206 25.20 2.64 9.27
N TYR A 207 24.98 2.61 10.59
CA TYR A 207 24.49 1.44 11.32
C TYR A 207 23.00 1.47 11.65
N SER A 208 22.41 2.65 11.78
CA SER A 208 21.03 2.86 12.24
C SER A 208 20.72 2.10 13.54
N VAL A 209 21.60 2.25 14.53
CA VAL A 209 21.44 1.69 15.88
C VAL A 209 21.58 2.78 16.93
N CYS A 210 21.01 2.52 18.10
CA CYS A 210 21.10 3.37 19.28
C CYS A 210 21.87 2.67 20.39
N TRP A 211 22.49 3.45 21.28
CA TRP A 211 23.15 2.91 22.45
C TRP A 211 22.15 2.83 23.62
N ASP A 212 22.06 1.66 24.24
CA ASP A 212 21.27 1.46 25.46
C ASP A 212 21.89 0.37 26.32
N GLY A 213 22.06 0.64 27.63
CA GLY A 213 22.56 -0.35 28.59
C GLY A 213 23.91 -1.00 28.25
N GLY A 214 24.78 -0.33 27.48
CA GLY A 214 26.08 -0.89 27.06
C GLY A 214 26.04 -1.71 25.76
N GLN A 215 24.92 -1.70 25.04
CA GLN A 215 24.73 -2.47 23.80
C GLN A 215 24.15 -1.60 22.68
N HIS A 216 24.40 -2.01 21.43
CA HIS A 216 23.70 -1.48 20.27
C HIS A 216 22.30 -2.09 20.17
N LYS A 217 21.30 -1.24 19.97
CA LYS A 217 19.89 -1.60 19.82
C LYS A 217 19.37 -1.04 18.50
N ASN A 218 18.96 -1.92 17.59
CA ASN A 218 18.39 -1.49 16.30
C ASN A 218 16.93 -1.03 16.45
N GLU A 219 16.17 -1.68 17.33
CA GLU A 219 14.75 -1.44 17.61
C GLU A 219 14.42 -0.02 18.08
N LEU A 220 15.40 0.63 18.70
CA LEU A 220 15.29 1.98 19.22
C LEU A 220 15.53 3.05 18.14
N CYS A 221 16.14 2.74 17.01
CA CYS A 221 16.34 3.70 15.93
C CYS A 221 15.14 3.68 14.99
N ARG A 222 14.29 4.70 15.09
CA ARG A 222 13.02 4.78 14.35
C ARG A 222 12.96 6.05 13.50
N GLY A 223 12.49 5.90 12.26
CA GLY A 223 12.07 7.01 11.41
C GLY A 223 10.83 7.69 12.01
N ARG A 224 10.73 9.00 11.89
CA ARG A 224 9.58 9.78 12.37
C ARG A 224 8.80 10.39 11.20
N GLY A 225 7.51 10.13 11.17
CA GLY A 225 6.58 10.81 10.27
C GLY A 225 6.39 12.30 10.63
N PRO A 226 5.62 13.05 9.83
CA PRO A 226 5.30 14.45 10.09
C PRO A 226 4.44 14.66 11.34
N SER A 227 3.84 13.59 11.90
CA SER A 227 3.10 13.58 13.15
C SER A 227 3.63 12.50 14.09
N ASN A 228 3.32 12.62 15.39
CA ASN A 228 3.60 11.57 16.38
C ASN A 228 2.60 10.41 16.29
N ASP A 229 1.52 10.57 15.52
CA ASP A 229 0.58 9.49 15.19
C ASP A 229 0.88 8.99 13.77
N ALA A 230 1.02 7.66 13.63
CA ALA A 230 1.31 7.00 12.36
C ALA A 230 0.14 7.14 11.37
N TYR A 231 -1.09 7.13 11.89
CA TYR A 231 -2.28 7.29 11.06
C TYR A 231 -2.40 8.72 10.53
N GLU A 232 -2.19 9.73 11.38
CA GLU A 232 -2.09 11.12 10.93
C GLU A 232 -0.89 11.37 10.00
N SER A 233 0.24 10.72 10.23
CA SER A 233 1.40 10.77 9.33
C SER A 233 1.05 10.23 7.94
N THR A 234 0.30 9.14 7.89
CA THR A 234 -0.21 8.54 6.64
C THR A 234 -1.13 9.51 5.90
N ARG A 235 -2.05 10.17 6.63
CA ARG A 235 -2.90 11.22 6.06
C ARG A 235 -2.09 12.34 5.43
N ILE A 236 -1.15 12.91 6.18
CA ILE A 236 -0.33 14.06 5.73
C ILE A 236 0.51 13.69 4.49
N ILE A 237 1.17 12.53 4.49
CA ILE A 237 2.00 12.12 3.35
C ILE A 237 1.13 11.79 2.12
N GLY A 238 -0.03 11.17 2.30
CA GLY A 238 -0.99 10.94 1.21
C GLY A 238 -1.55 12.24 0.64
N GLU A 239 -1.90 13.21 1.48
CA GLU A 239 -2.35 14.54 1.06
C GLU A 239 -1.30 15.30 0.25
N ARG A 240 -0.03 15.21 0.63
CA ARG A 240 1.07 15.83 -0.13
C ARG A 240 1.20 15.22 -1.51
N GLN A 241 1.12 13.88 -1.63
CA GLN A 241 1.11 13.19 -2.91
C GLN A 241 -0.11 13.58 -3.77
N PHE A 242 -1.32 13.56 -3.18
CA PHE A 242 -2.56 13.98 -3.86
C PHE A 242 -2.48 15.42 -4.35
N THR A 243 -2.03 16.35 -3.50
CA THR A 243 -1.95 17.79 -3.84
C THR A 243 -1.03 18.01 -5.04
N ALA A 244 0.14 17.36 -5.04
CA ALA A 244 1.05 17.41 -6.18
C ALA A 244 0.43 16.80 -7.44
N ALA A 245 -0.15 15.61 -7.34
CA ALA A 245 -0.79 14.93 -8.46
C ALA A 245 -1.93 15.76 -9.06
N LYS A 246 -2.79 16.35 -8.23
CA LYS A 246 -3.89 17.20 -8.67
C LYS A 246 -3.39 18.47 -9.36
N HIS A 247 -2.34 19.10 -8.83
CA HIS A 247 -1.68 20.24 -9.45
C HIS A 247 -1.21 19.90 -10.88
N ILE A 248 -0.55 18.75 -11.04
CA ILE A 248 -0.03 18.26 -12.33
C ILE A 248 -1.18 17.91 -13.28
N PHE A 249 -2.18 17.18 -12.80
CA PHE A 249 -3.36 16.76 -13.56
C PHE A 249 -4.14 17.94 -14.17
N ASP A 250 -4.28 19.04 -13.42
CA ASP A 250 -4.99 20.23 -13.88
C ASP A 250 -4.24 20.98 -14.98
N ARG A 251 -2.92 20.79 -15.08
CA ARG A 251 -2.03 21.45 -16.05
C ARG A 251 -1.59 20.54 -17.19
N ALA A 252 -1.84 19.24 -17.09
CA ALA A 252 -1.49 18.26 -18.12
C ALA A 252 -2.22 18.57 -19.43
N LYS A 253 -1.43 18.91 -20.47
CA LYS A 253 -1.91 19.27 -21.81
C LYS A 253 -1.18 18.54 -22.93
N THR A 254 0.02 18.01 -22.66
CA THR A 254 0.85 17.36 -23.66
C THR A 254 0.23 16.02 -24.01
N PRO A 255 -0.21 15.79 -25.27
CA PRO A 255 -0.71 14.49 -25.69
C PRO A 255 0.39 13.44 -25.52
N ILE A 256 0.04 12.24 -25.07
CA ILE A 256 1.02 11.15 -24.91
C ILE A 256 1.59 10.69 -26.25
N GLY A 257 0.92 11.00 -27.36
CA GLY A 257 1.33 10.61 -28.71
C GLY A 257 0.85 9.22 -29.09
N SER A 258 1.43 8.67 -30.16
CA SER A 258 1.01 7.41 -30.77
C SER A 258 2.01 6.28 -30.57
N GLY A 259 1.52 5.05 -30.60
CA GLY A 259 2.32 3.83 -30.57
C GLY A 259 2.13 3.06 -29.28
N LEU A 260 1.91 1.76 -29.43
CA LEU A 260 1.80 0.82 -28.33
C LEU A 260 2.76 -0.33 -28.61
N ASN A 261 3.66 -0.61 -27.68
CA ASN A 261 4.53 -1.78 -27.75
C ASN A 261 4.74 -2.34 -26.35
N TYR A 262 4.99 -3.64 -26.24
CA TYR A 262 5.29 -4.28 -24.96
C TYR A 262 6.25 -5.44 -25.17
N ALA A 263 7.04 -5.74 -24.14
CA ALA A 263 7.90 -6.91 -24.09
C ALA A 263 7.90 -7.51 -22.68
N VAL A 264 8.06 -8.83 -22.62
CA VAL A 264 8.24 -9.58 -21.39
C VAL A 264 9.47 -10.46 -21.54
N ARG A 265 10.25 -10.57 -20.47
CA ARG A 265 11.39 -11.49 -20.41
C ARG A 265 11.50 -12.12 -19.03
N PHE A 266 11.73 -13.42 -19.00
CA PHE A 266 12.06 -14.22 -17.84
C PHE A 266 13.53 -14.60 -17.94
N ALA A 267 14.32 -14.22 -16.94
CA ALA A 267 15.75 -14.52 -16.89
C ALA A 267 16.12 -15.14 -15.55
N ASP A 268 16.94 -16.19 -15.58
CA ASP A 268 17.52 -16.74 -14.36
C ASP A 268 18.73 -15.90 -13.94
N LEU A 269 18.64 -15.28 -12.75
CA LEU A 269 19.71 -14.47 -12.19
C LEU A 269 20.65 -15.25 -11.27
N SER A 270 20.53 -16.57 -11.15
CA SER A 270 21.36 -17.35 -10.22
C SER A 270 22.79 -17.64 -10.72
N LYS A 271 23.22 -17.05 -11.85
CA LYS A 271 24.57 -17.06 -12.47
C LYS A 271 24.56 -16.35 -13.85
N TYR A 272 23.91 -15.19 -13.94
CA TYR A 272 23.75 -14.44 -15.18
C TYR A 272 25.03 -13.69 -15.53
N TRP A 273 25.49 -13.78 -16.78
CA TRP A 273 26.67 -13.07 -17.25
C TRP A 273 26.37 -11.60 -17.56
N VAL A 274 27.24 -10.72 -17.09
CA VAL A 274 27.09 -9.27 -17.17
C VAL A 274 28.35 -8.65 -17.75
N ASP A 275 28.20 -7.79 -18.76
CA ASP A 275 29.31 -6.98 -19.28
C ASP A 275 29.39 -5.68 -18.47
N LEU A 276 30.45 -5.52 -17.68
CA LEU A 276 30.59 -4.43 -16.73
C LEU A 276 30.76 -3.06 -17.41
N ASP A 277 31.55 -3.02 -18.48
CA ASP A 277 32.03 -1.78 -19.13
C ASP A 277 31.72 -1.71 -20.62
N GLY A 278 31.04 -2.71 -21.19
CA GLY A 278 30.72 -2.75 -22.63
C GLY A 278 31.93 -3.05 -23.51
N ASN A 279 33.08 -3.37 -22.88
CA ASN A 279 34.37 -3.62 -23.52
C ASN A 279 34.84 -5.07 -23.31
N GLY A 280 33.94 -5.97 -22.90
CA GLY A 280 34.24 -7.39 -22.74
C GLY A 280 34.82 -7.78 -21.38
N THR A 281 34.68 -6.93 -20.35
CA THR A 281 34.97 -7.30 -18.96
C THR A 281 33.72 -7.92 -18.35
N TRP A 282 33.75 -9.23 -18.11
CA TRP A 282 32.58 -9.99 -17.69
C TRP A 282 32.59 -10.30 -16.19
N ALA A 283 31.43 -10.20 -15.57
CA ALA A 283 31.14 -10.73 -14.24
C ALA A 283 29.89 -11.60 -14.25
N GLN A 284 29.60 -12.28 -13.14
CA GLN A 284 28.36 -13.02 -12.96
C GLN A 284 27.56 -12.50 -11.76
N THR A 285 26.24 -12.61 -11.84
CA THR A 285 25.39 -12.60 -10.65
C THR A 285 25.55 -13.90 -9.86
N CYS A 286 25.06 -13.91 -8.62
CA CYS A 286 25.26 -14.99 -7.67
C CYS A 286 23.98 -15.79 -7.40
N SER A 287 24.13 -16.98 -6.83
CA SER A 287 23.03 -17.67 -6.16
C SER A 287 22.43 -16.76 -5.06
N PRO A 288 21.10 -16.69 -4.90
CA PRO A 288 20.49 -15.69 -4.03
C PRO A 288 20.85 -15.90 -2.56
N CYS A 289 21.46 -14.89 -1.94
CA CYS A 289 21.86 -14.84 -0.54
C CYS A 289 21.43 -13.52 0.12
N LEU A 290 20.99 -13.60 1.37
CA LEU A 290 20.61 -12.46 2.20
C LEU A 290 21.68 -12.21 3.25
N GLY A 291 22.09 -10.95 3.40
CA GLY A 291 23.13 -10.54 4.33
C GLY A 291 22.64 -10.40 5.77
N THR A 292 23.56 -10.22 6.71
CA THR A 292 23.21 -9.94 8.12
C THR A 292 22.39 -8.67 8.29
N SER A 293 22.66 -7.64 7.47
CA SER A 293 21.88 -6.39 7.45
C SER A 293 20.41 -6.57 7.06
N PHE A 294 20.04 -7.64 6.33
CA PHE A 294 18.63 -7.96 6.07
C PHE A 294 17.88 -8.22 7.39
N ALA A 295 18.51 -8.87 8.36
CA ALA A 295 17.92 -9.13 9.66
C ALA A 295 17.95 -7.92 10.61
N ALA A 296 18.56 -6.78 10.23
CA ALA A 296 18.47 -5.55 11.00
C ALA A 296 17.14 -4.80 10.77
N GLY A 297 16.50 -5.01 9.61
CA GLY A 297 15.42 -4.14 9.14
C GLY A 297 15.92 -2.73 8.78
N THR A 298 15.00 -1.78 8.68
CA THR A 298 15.30 -0.37 8.41
C THR A 298 14.84 0.52 9.56
N THR A 299 15.04 1.82 9.47
CA THR A 299 14.48 2.77 10.44
C THR A 299 12.96 2.86 10.35
N ASP A 300 12.35 2.47 9.22
CA ASP A 300 10.89 2.40 9.06
C ASP A 300 10.28 1.18 9.76
N GLY A 301 11.08 0.13 9.98
CA GLY A 301 10.66 -1.14 10.55
C GLY A 301 11.87 -1.96 11.00
N PRO A 302 12.49 -1.65 12.15
CA PRO A 302 13.62 -2.42 12.66
C PRO A 302 13.16 -3.79 13.15
N SER A 303 14.04 -4.78 13.10
CA SER A 303 13.67 -6.18 13.35
C SER A 303 13.42 -6.54 14.81
N GLY A 304 13.88 -5.74 15.77
CA GLY A 304 13.89 -6.14 17.19
C GLY A 304 15.04 -7.09 17.56
N VAL A 305 15.87 -7.47 16.59
CA VAL A 305 16.97 -8.43 16.81
C VAL A 305 18.28 -7.68 16.96
N ASN A 306 18.62 -7.40 18.22
CA ASN A 306 19.77 -6.57 18.62
C ASN A 306 21.16 -7.15 18.24
N GLU A 307 21.22 -8.39 17.72
CA GLU A 307 22.45 -8.96 17.15
C GLU A 307 22.84 -8.28 15.82
N PHE A 308 21.90 -7.65 15.13
CA PHE A 308 22.07 -7.09 13.78
C PHE A 308 21.91 -5.56 13.74
N GLY A 309 22.86 -4.88 13.11
CA GLY A 309 22.73 -3.49 12.65
C GLY A 309 22.94 -3.42 11.15
N GLN A 310 22.54 -2.30 10.53
CA GLN A 310 22.82 -2.09 9.12
C GLN A 310 24.34 -1.95 8.94
N ASN A 311 24.97 -2.57 7.95
CA ASN A 311 26.43 -2.53 7.79
C ASN A 311 27.23 -2.94 9.05
N MET A 312 26.73 -3.91 9.83
CA MET A 312 27.42 -4.46 11.00
C MET A 312 27.67 -5.96 10.84
N THR A 313 28.84 -6.40 11.26
CA THR A 313 29.11 -7.82 11.53
C THR A 313 28.45 -8.21 12.85
N PRO A 314 27.72 -9.34 12.92
CA PRO A 314 27.09 -9.82 14.15
C PRO A 314 28.09 -9.94 15.31
N SER A 315 27.67 -9.55 16.51
CA SER A 315 28.56 -9.51 17.69
C SER A 315 28.82 -10.88 18.32
N ASN A 316 27.90 -11.84 18.22
CA ASN A 316 28.05 -13.19 18.76
C ASN A 316 27.81 -14.32 17.73
N GLY A 317 27.25 -13.99 16.55
CA GLY A 317 27.11 -14.90 15.40
C GLY A 317 26.22 -16.12 15.64
N PHE A 318 25.46 -16.17 16.74
CA PHE A 318 24.69 -17.35 17.12
C PHE A 318 23.50 -17.57 16.19
N LEU A 319 22.75 -16.51 15.86
CA LEU A 319 21.67 -16.63 14.90
C LEU A 319 22.19 -16.92 13.48
N GLN A 320 23.38 -16.41 13.15
CA GLN A 320 24.05 -16.76 11.90
C GLN A 320 24.46 -18.24 11.87
N PHE A 321 24.96 -18.79 12.98
CA PHE A 321 25.26 -20.22 13.12
C PHE A 321 24.00 -21.07 12.93
N ILE A 322 22.89 -20.72 13.59
CA ILE A 322 21.61 -21.44 13.44
C ILE A 322 21.10 -21.36 12.00
N ALA A 323 21.19 -20.20 11.35
CA ALA A 323 20.79 -20.04 9.96
C ALA A 323 21.63 -20.94 9.02
N HIS A 324 22.94 -21.02 9.25
CA HIS A 324 23.84 -21.87 8.45
C HIS A 324 23.61 -23.36 8.68
N MET A 325 23.07 -23.78 9.83
CA MET A 325 22.60 -25.15 10.03
C MET A 325 21.41 -25.53 9.12
N ILE A 326 20.66 -24.54 8.62
CA ILE A 326 19.54 -24.74 7.69
C ILE A 326 20.02 -24.71 6.22
N SER A 327 20.87 -23.75 5.86
CA SER A 327 21.50 -23.65 4.54
C SER A 327 22.90 -23.06 4.66
N LEU A 328 23.93 -23.89 4.45
CA LEU A 328 25.33 -23.52 4.65
C LEU A 328 25.92 -22.98 3.33
N PRO A 329 26.26 -21.68 3.24
CA PRO A 329 26.76 -21.10 1.98
C PRO A 329 28.14 -21.66 1.62
N SER A 330 28.33 -21.99 0.35
CA SER A 330 29.63 -22.46 -0.17
C SER A 330 30.68 -21.35 -0.19
N GLN A 331 31.96 -21.70 -0.38
CA GLN A 331 33.00 -20.68 -0.58
C GLN A 331 32.76 -19.87 -1.86
N GLU A 332 32.27 -20.51 -2.93
CA GLU A 332 31.87 -19.84 -4.16
C GLU A 332 30.76 -18.79 -3.90
N ASP A 333 29.76 -19.14 -3.08
CA ASP A 333 28.70 -18.19 -2.71
C ASP A 333 29.26 -16.98 -1.94
N LYS A 334 30.19 -17.22 -1.00
CA LYS A 334 30.83 -16.15 -0.22
C LYS A 334 31.68 -15.24 -1.10
N ASP A 335 32.47 -15.81 -2.01
CA ASP A 335 33.34 -15.06 -2.91
C ASP A 335 32.52 -14.24 -3.90
N CYS A 336 31.46 -14.82 -4.47
CA CYS A 336 30.56 -14.12 -5.39
C CYS A 336 29.79 -12.98 -4.70
N GLN A 337 29.30 -13.22 -3.48
CA GLN A 337 28.48 -12.25 -2.75
C GLN A 337 29.29 -11.14 -2.06
N ALA A 338 30.62 -11.26 -2.01
CA ALA A 338 31.47 -10.31 -1.32
C ALA A 338 31.14 -8.84 -1.70
N PRO A 339 31.11 -7.90 -0.73
CA PRO A 339 31.51 -8.04 0.68
C PRO A 339 30.37 -8.51 1.61
N LYS A 340 29.21 -8.96 1.09
CA LYS A 340 28.07 -9.36 1.93
C LYS A 340 28.41 -10.49 2.89
N ASN A 341 28.16 -10.26 4.17
CA ASN A 341 28.18 -11.31 5.17
C ASN A 341 26.88 -12.12 5.12
N ILE A 342 26.91 -13.31 4.53
CA ILE A 342 25.72 -14.13 4.27
C ILE A 342 25.10 -14.63 5.58
N LEU A 343 23.83 -14.27 5.81
CA LEU A 343 22.99 -14.81 6.88
C LEU A 343 22.17 -16.00 6.39
N LEU A 344 21.47 -15.85 5.26
CA LEU A 344 20.62 -16.88 4.67
C LEU A 344 21.00 -17.14 3.21
N HIS A 345 21.04 -18.41 2.81
CA HIS A 345 21.22 -18.83 1.42
C HIS A 345 19.93 -19.49 0.90
N PRO A 346 18.87 -18.71 0.59
CA PRO A 346 17.60 -19.26 0.14
C PRO A 346 17.67 -19.89 -1.26
N GLY A 347 18.70 -19.58 -2.06
CA GLY A 347 18.94 -20.25 -3.35
C GLY A 347 19.17 -21.76 -3.24
N GLY A 348 19.72 -22.22 -2.12
CA GLY A 348 19.88 -23.65 -1.81
C GLY A 348 18.67 -24.30 -1.13
N MET A 349 17.61 -23.54 -0.82
CA MET A 349 16.51 -23.99 0.04
C MET A 349 15.25 -24.33 -0.78
N ALA A 350 14.87 -25.61 -0.79
CA ALA A 350 13.76 -26.11 -1.60
C ALA A 350 12.65 -26.84 -0.82
N LEU A 351 12.77 -27.00 0.51
CA LEU A 351 11.78 -27.70 1.36
C LEU A 351 11.11 -26.75 2.36
N PRO A 352 9.77 -26.71 2.45
CA PRO A 352 8.81 -27.57 1.74
C PRO A 352 8.62 -27.24 0.24
N TYR A 353 8.99 -26.03 -0.17
CA TYR A 353 9.03 -25.53 -1.55
C TYR A 353 10.08 -24.39 -1.64
N PRO A 354 10.42 -23.87 -2.84
CA PRO A 354 11.46 -22.86 -3.00
C PRO A 354 11.27 -21.62 -2.12
N TYR A 355 12.37 -21.13 -1.53
CA TYR A 355 12.33 -19.99 -0.60
C TYR A 355 12.37 -18.65 -1.30
N PHE A 356 12.99 -18.58 -2.48
CA PHE A 356 13.22 -17.33 -3.19
C PHE A 356 13.16 -17.57 -4.71
N PRO A 357 12.72 -16.59 -5.52
CA PRO A 357 12.77 -16.70 -6.97
C PRO A 357 14.21 -16.68 -7.49
N THR A 358 14.54 -17.54 -8.45
CA THR A 358 15.78 -17.45 -9.24
C THR A 358 15.51 -16.92 -10.65
N THR A 359 14.41 -17.36 -11.25
CA THR A 359 13.89 -16.83 -12.51
C THR A 359 13.02 -15.60 -12.26
N ILE A 360 13.46 -14.47 -12.79
CA ILE A 360 12.90 -13.14 -12.59
C ILE A 360 12.16 -12.68 -13.85
N GLY A 361 10.95 -12.16 -13.71
CA GLY A 361 10.12 -11.65 -14.81
C GLY A 361 10.20 -10.13 -14.95
N PHE A 362 10.66 -9.65 -16.08
CA PHE A 362 10.75 -8.24 -16.47
C PHE A 362 9.66 -7.92 -17.49
N GLN A 363 9.11 -6.71 -17.41
CA GLN A 363 8.14 -6.25 -18.38
C GLN A 363 8.38 -4.78 -18.72
N MET A 364 8.20 -4.45 -19.99
CA MET A 364 8.31 -3.08 -20.50
C MET A 364 7.13 -2.78 -21.40
N MET A 365 6.55 -1.59 -21.27
CA MET A 365 5.46 -1.12 -22.11
C MET A 365 5.72 0.31 -22.57
N ARG A 366 5.57 0.56 -23.87
CA ARG A 366 5.60 1.90 -24.45
C ARG A 366 4.19 2.31 -24.85
N ILE A 367 3.75 3.47 -24.37
CA ILE A 367 2.50 4.12 -24.76
C ILE A 367 2.87 5.53 -25.22
N GLY A 368 2.95 5.75 -26.52
CA GLY A 368 3.42 7.01 -27.09
C GLY A 368 4.84 7.37 -26.61
N SER A 369 4.97 8.51 -25.92
CA SER A 369 6.20 9.02 -25.30
C SER A 369 6.45 8.51 -23.88
N LEU A 370 5.55 7.71 -23.31
CA LEU A 370 5.73 7.04 -22.01
C LEU A 370 6.32 5.65 -22.19
N ILE A 371 7.34 5.33 -21.40
CA ILE A 371 7.92 3.99 -21.27
C ILE A 371 7.80 3.54 -19.81
N ILE A 372 7.00 2.51 -19.55
CA ILE A 372 6.81 1.89 -18.25
C ILE A 372 7.73 0.68 -18.15
N VAL A 373 8.62 0.69 -17.17
CA VAL A 373 9.58 -0.38 -16.89
C VAL A 373 9.17 -1.05 -15.58
N ALA A 374 8.48 -2.18 -15.67
CA ALA A 374 8.01 -2.96 -14.53
C ALA A 374 9.09 -3.95 -14.09
N VAL A 375 9.54 -3.78 -12.84
CA VAL A 375 10.64 -4.57 -12.27
C VAL A 375 10.19 -5.30 -10.99
N PRO A 376 10.56 -6.58 -10.82
CA PRO A 376 10.12 -7.41 -9.69
C PRO A 376 11.06 -7.26 -8.50
N GLY A 377 11.26 -6.04 -8.02
CA GLY A 377 12.13 -5.71 -6.89
C GLY A 377 12.09 -4.24 -6.55
N GLU A 378 12.86 -3.86 -5.53
CA GLU A 378 12.94 -2.49 -5.03
C GLU A 378 14.27 -1.84 -5.41
N PHE A 379 14.30 -1.16 -6.55
CA PHE A 379 15.46 -0.37 -6.97
C PHE A 379 15.61 0.85 -6.07
N THR A 380 16.84 1.12 -5.64
CA THR A 380 17.22 2.39 -4.99
C THR A 380 17.14 3.55 -5.97
N THR A 381 17.16 4.76 -5.41
CA THR A 381 17.09 6.04 -6.15
C THR A 381 18.08 6.09 -7.31
N MET A 382 19.37 5.81 -7.06
CA MET A 382 20.39 5.83 -8.11
C MET A 382 20.26 4.66 -9.08
N ALA A 383 20.00 3.44 -8.58
CA ALA A 383 19.81 2.27 -9.44
C ALA A 383 18.65 2.49 -10.44
N GLY A 384 17.55 3.08 -9.98
CA GLY A 384 16.42 3.43 -10.83
C GLY A 384 16.75 4.51 -11.85
N LYS A 385 17.48 5.57 -11.46
CA LYS A 385 17.92 6.63 -12.38
C LYS A 385 18.82 6.09 -13.49
N ARG A 386 19.89 5.36 -13.14
CA ARG A 386 20.79 4.70 -14.13
C ARG A 386 20.03 3.84 -15.13
N THR A 387 19.07 3.05 -14.65
CA THR A 387 18.28 2.15 -15.48
C THR A 387 17.38 2.94 -16.45
N ARG A 388 16.69 3.98 -15.96
CA ARG A 388 15.81 4.81 -16.79
C ARG A 388 16.57 5.55 -17.89
N GLU A 389 17.72 6.15 -17.58
CA GLU A 389 18.54 6.86 -18.57
C GLU A 389 19.06 5.90 -19.64
N ALA A 390 19.54 4.70 -19.25
CA ALA A 390 20.01 3.70 -20.20
C ALA A 390 18.91 3.24 -21.17
N ILE A 391 17.69 3.02 -20.68
CA ILE A 391 16.54 2.64 -21.52
C ILE A 391 16.10 3.80 -22.41
N LYS A 392 16.05 5.02 -21.87
CA LYS A 392 15.67 6.22 -22.63
C LYS A 392 16.62 6.43 -23.81
N ALA A 393 17.93 6.31 -23.58
CA ALA A 393 18.95 6.46 -24.61
C ALA A 393 18.69 5.53 -25.80
N VAL A 394 18.35 4.26 -25.57
CA VAL A 394 18.05 3.31 -26.66
C VAL A 394 16.92 3.80 -27.57
N PHE A 395 15.80 4.24 -27.00
CA PHE A 395 14.65 4.68 -27.80
C PHE A 395 14.91 6.02 -28.50
N VAL A 396 15.67 6.92 -27.88
CA VAL A 396 16.07 8.21 -28.47
C VAL A 396 17.03 8.01 -29.63
N GLU A 397 18.08 7.21 -29.46
CA GLU A 397 19.06 6.89 -30.51
C GLU A 397 18.42 6.23 -31.74
N LYS A 398 17.38 5.42 -31.51
CA LYS A 398 16.60 4.76 -32.57
C LYS A 398 15.54 5.68 -33.20
N GLY A 399 15.38 6.91 -32.71
CA GLY A 399 14.38 7.86 -33.19
C GLY A 399 12.93 7.43 -32.95
N ILE A 400 12.69 6.55 -31.98
CA ILE A 400 11.34 6.06 -31.62
C ILE A 400 10.59 7.07 -30.75
N VAL A 401 11.33 7.78 -29.90
CA VAL A 401 10.86 8.88 -29.05
C VAL A 401 11.93 10.00 -29.03
N ASP A 402 11.56 11.19 -28.55
CA ASP A 402 12.50 12.30 -28.36
C ASP A 402 13.03 12.36 -26.91
N ASP A 403 13.88 13.35 -26.64
CA ASP A 403 14.48 13.60 -25.33
C ASP A 403 13.46 14.06 -24.27
N THR A 404 12.23 14.37 -24.65
CA THR A 404 11.14 14.71 -23.73
C THR A 404 10.38 13.47 -23.23
N ALA A 405 10.67 12.29 -23.78
CA ALA A 405 10.07 11.03 -23.37
C ALA A 405 10.24 10.76 -21.87
N THR A 406 9.18 10.23 -21.27
CA THR A 406 9.13 9.88 -19.87
C THR A 406 9.37 8.38 -19.72
N VAL A 407 10.43 8.02 -18.99
CA VAL A 407 10.64 6.62 -18.57
C VAL A 407 10.30 6.53 -17.08
N VAL A 408 9.38 5.65 -16.73
CA VAL A 408 9.03 5.36 -15.33
C VAL A 408 9.53 3.97 -14.96
N LEU A 409 10.22 3.87 -13.82
CA LEU A 409 10.57 2.59 -13.23
C LEU A 409 9.53 2.26 -12.17
N ASN A 410 8.79 1.18 -12.38
CA ASN A 410 7.74 0.72 -11.49
C ASN A 410 8.26 -0.45 -10.65
N ASN A 411 8.69 -0.13 -9.42
CA ASN A 411 9.11 -1.13 -8.45
C ASN A 411 7.96 -2.07 -8.06
N VAL A 412 8.31 -3.29 -7.67
CA VAL A 412 7.37 -4.32 -7.19
C VAL A 412 6.25 -4.59 -8.19
N ALA A 413 6.65 -4.84 -9.43
CA ALA A 413 5.76 -5.22 -10.52
C ALA A 413 6.04 -6.64 -11.01
N SER A 414 4.98 -7.41 -11.24
CA SER A 414 4.99 -8.76 -11.83
C SER A 414 5.80 -9.83 -11.06
N GLY A 415 6.26 -9.52 -9.84
CA GLY A 415 6.99 -10.40 -8.94
C GLY A 415 7.72 -9.61 -7.86
N TYR A 416 8.45 -10.31 -6.98
CA TYR A 416 9.27 -9.68 -5.95
C TYR A 416 10.52 -10.52 -5.65
N ALA A 417 11.70 -9.89 -5.77
CA ALA A 417 13.00 -10.52 -5.60
C ALA A 417 13.94 -9.67 -4.73
N GLY A 418 13.39 -8.97 -3.73
CA GLY A 418 14.16 -8.14 -2.79
C GLY A 418 14.58 -6.80 -3.38
N TYR A 419 15.71 -6.29 -2.91
CA TYR A 419 16.21 -4.96 -3.24
C TYR A 419 17.21 -5.00 -4.41
N VAL A 420 17.39 -3.86 -5.06
CA VAL A 420 18.35 -3.68 -6.14
C VAL A 420 19.12 -2.38 -5.90
N THR A 421 20.32 -2.51 -5.35
CA THR A 421 21.26 -1.41 -5.12
C THR A 421 22.25 -1.28 -6.28
N THR A 422 22.82 -0.09 -6.46
CA THR A 422 24.01 0.05 -7.32
C THR A 422 25.18 -0.80 -6.78
N PHE A 423 26.21 -1.00 -7.60
CA PHE A 423 27.41 -1.71 -7.15
C PHE A 423 28.05 -0.99 -5.95
N GLU A 424 28.07 0.33 -5.98
CA GLU A 424 28.65 1.22 -4.98
C GLU A 424 27.87 1.19 -3.66
N GLU A 425 26.55 1.29 -3.73
CA GLU A 425 25.66 1.15 -2.57
C GLU A 425 25.74 -0.26 -1.97
N TYR A 426 25.88 -1.30 -2.82
CA TYR A 426 26.03 -2.67 -2.37
C TYR A 426 27.27 -2.85 -1.48
N GLN A 427 28.38 -2.19 -1.80
CA GLN A 427 29.62 -2.29 -1.00
C GLN A 427 29.41 -1.84 0.44
N HIS A 428 28.47 -0.91 0.67
CA HIS A 428 28.19 -0.38 1.99
C HIS A 428 27.31 -1.30 2.86
N GLN A 429 26.65 -2.31 2.27
CA GLN A 429 25.89 -3.34 3.01
C GLN A 429 24.94 -2.82 4.11
N ARG A 430 24.24 -1.70 3.86
CA ARG A 430 23.01 -1.36 4.61
C ARG A 430 21.88 -2.36 4.30
N TYR A 431 20.68 -2.15 4.83
CA TYR A 431 19.57 -3.08 4.63
C TYR A 431 19.36 -3.44 3.15
N GLU A 432 19.28 -2.43 2.28
CA GLU A 432 19.04 -2.62 0.85
C GLU A 432 20.17 -3.46 0.21
N GLY A 433 21.43 -3.17 0.51
CA GLY A 433 22.58 -3.93 0.01
C GLY A 433 22.64 -5.36 0.56
N GLY A 434 22.23 -5.55 1.81
CA GLY A 434 22.09 -6.88 2.43
C GLY A 434 20.97 -7.71 1.78
N PHE A 435 19.94 -7.05 1.24
CA PHE A 435 18.81 -7.70 0.58
C PHE A 435 18.89 -7.69 -0.96
N THR A 436 19.96 -7.16 -1.54
CA THR A 436 20.29 -7.34 -2.97
C THR A 436 20.73 -8.78 -3.22
N ALA A 437 19.77 -9.68 -3.45
CA ALA A 437 19.97 -11.13 -3.31
C ALA A 437 21.01 -11.73 -4.26
N PHE A 438 21.11 -11.26 -5.51
CA PHE A 438 21.95 -11.85 -6.55
C PHE A 438 23.38 -11.27 -6.61
N GLY A 439 23.83 -10.61 -5.53
CA GLY A 439 25.19 -10.12 -5.40
C GLY A 439 25.43 -8.71 -5.98
N PRO A 440 26.70 -8.25 -6.01
CA PRO A 440 27.06 -6.87 -6.33
C PRO A 440 26.67 -6.42 -7.75
N HIS A 441 26.52 -7.36 -8.68
CA HIS A 441 26.21 -7.07 -10.08
C HIS A 441 24.71 -7.20 -10.43
N THR A 442 23.84 -7.34 -9.41
CA THR A 442 22.38 -7.47 -9.61
C THR A 442 21.82 -6.32 -10.44
N HIS A 443 22.11 -5.06 -10.06
CA HIS A 443 21.61 -3.88 -10.76
C HIS A 443 22.06 -3.82 -12.22
N LYS A 444 23.35 -4.09 -12.48
CA LYS A 444 23.90 -4.10 -13.83
C LYS A 444 23.27 -5.21 -14.68
N ALA A 445 23.09 -6.43 -14.14
CA ALA A 445 22.44 -7.53 -14.83
C ALA A 445 21.00 -7.19 -15.26
N MET A 446 20.21 -6.67 -14.32
CA MET A 446 18.83 -6.27 -14.60
C MET A 446 18.76 -5.12 -15.61
N THR A 447 19.64 -4.13 -15.48
CA THR A 447 19.73 -3.00 -16.44
C THR A 447 20.09 -3.52 -17.84
N GLN A 448 21.05 -4.42 -17.95
CA GLN A 448 21.46 -5.01 -19.23
C GLN A 448 20.28 -5.75 -19.90
N ILE A 449 19.57 -6.59 -19.14
CA ILE A 449 18.38 -7.31 -19.64
C ILE A 449 17.31 -6.32 -20.14
N LEU A 450 17.05 -5.26 -19.40
CA LEU A 450 16.05 -4.24 -19.76
C LEU A 450 16.47 -3.41 -20.98
N VAL A 451 17.77 -3.09 -21.12
CA VAL A 451 18.32 -2.43 -22.31
C VAL A 451 18.22 -3.34 -23.53
N GLU A 452 18.55 -4.63 -23.41
CA GLU A 452 18.36 -5.62 -24.48
C GLU A 452 16.88 -5.70 -24.88
N MET A 453 15.95 -5.72 -23.92
CA MET A 453 14.51 -5.66 -24.20
C MET A 453 14.11 -4.37 -24.94
N ALA A 454 14.63 -3.21 -24.52
CA ALA A 454 14.37 -1.94 -25.18
C ALA A 454 14.88 -1.94 -26.63
N GLN A 455 16.06 -2.53 -26.88
CA GLN A 455 16.63 -2.67 -28.21
C GLN A 455 15.76 -3.57 -29.10
N ASP A 456 15.33 -4.73 -28.60
CA ASP A 456 14.42 -5.62 -29.31
C ASP A 456 13.10 -4.92 -29.64
N MET A 457 12.51 -4.20 -28.68
CA MET A 457 11.30 -3.42 -28.88
C MET A 457 11.48 -2.31 -29.93
N ALA A 458 12.60 -1.60 -29.91
CA ALA A 458 12.91 -0.54 -30.87
C ALA A 458 13.16 -1.09 -32.29
N ASP A 459 13.77 -2.28 -32.38
CA ASP A 459 14.02 -2.98 -33.65
C ASP A 459 12.78 -3.72 -34.19
N GLY A 460 11.66 -3.73 -33.45
CA GLY A 460 10.46 -4.48 -33.82
C GLY A 460 10.63 -6.00 -33.76
N LYS A 461 11.60 -6.49 -32.97
CA LYS A 461 11.88 -7.92 -32.78
C LYS A 461 10.96 -8.49 -31.71
N HIS A 462 10.28 -9.58 -32.04
CA HIS A 462 9.58 -10.39 -31.05
C HIS A 462 10.51 -11.51 -30.58
N THR A 463 11.08 -11.35 -29.39
CA THR A 463 11.93 -12.38 -28.77
C THR A 463 11.11 -13.30 -27.88
N PHE A 464 11.50 -14.57 -27.84
CA PHE A 464 10.88 -15.54 -26.94
C PHE A 464 11.08 -15.06 -25.49
N PRO A 465 10.00 -14.93 -24.68
CA PRO A 465 10.10 -14.39 -23.33
C PRO A 465 10.98 -15.19 -22.37
N GLY A 466 11.43 -16.39 -22.71
CA GLY A 466 12.12 -17.27 -21.78
C GLY A 466 11.14 -18.13 -20.97
N MET A 467 11.69 -19.05 -20.17
CA MET A 467 10.88 -19.95 -19.37
C MET A 467 10.36 -19.24 -18.12
N LYS A 468 9.06 -19.37 -17.84
CA LYS A 468 8.45 -18.89 -16.60
C LYS A 468 8.98 -19.66 -15.38
N PRO A 469 9.00 -19.03 -14.19
CA PRO A 469 9.34 -19.74 -12.95
C PRO A 469 8.38 -20.92 -12.71
N LYS A 470 8.92 -22.04 -12.25
CA LYS A 470 8.13 -23.19 -11.81
C LYS A 470 7.64 -22.95 -10.38
N LEU A 471 6.39 -22.53 -10.23
CA LEU A 471 5.78 -22.28 -8.93
C LEU A 471 5.12 -23.55 -8.35
N PRO A 472 5.14 -23.74 -7.01
CA PRO A 472 4.37 -24.81 -6.38
C PRO A 472 2.86 -24.60 -6.56
N THR A 473 2.10 -25.70 -6.61
CA THR A 473 0.63 -25.65 -6.59
C THR A 473 0.14 -25.40 -5.16
N ALA A 474 -1.09 -24.91 -5.01
CA ALA A 474 -1.71 -24.68 -3.70
C ALA A 474 -1.68 -25.94 -2.80
N ALA A 475 -1.89 -27.13 -3.39
CA ALA A 475 -1.83 -28.41 -2.68
C ALA A 475 -0.45 -28.74 -2.06
N ARG A 476 0.64 -28.09 -2.52
CA ARG A 476 1.99 -28.26 -1.96
C ARG A 476 2.36 -27.16 -0.97
N MET A 477 1.57 -26.10 -0.88
CA MET A 477 1.81 -25.00 0.04
C MET A 477 1.30 -25.34 1.44
N VAL A 478 2.00 -24.86 2.47
CA VAL A 478 1.64 -25.13 3.86
C VAL A 478 0.87 -23.94 4.42
N GLU A 479 -0.36 -24.17 4.89
CA GLU A 479 -1.15 -23.20 5.65
C GLU A 479 -1.00 -23.51 7.15
N GLY A 480 -0.15 -22.75 7.85
CA GLY A 480 0.10 -22.92 9.29
C GLY A 480 -0.80 -22.06 10.20
N GLN A 481 -1.56 -21.13 9.63
CA GLN A 481 -2.52 -20.32 10.39
C GLN A 481 -3.71 -21.18 10.83
N THR A 482 -4.11 -21.05 12.09
CA THR A 482 -5.30 -21.73 12.60
C THR A 482 -6.55 -21.21 11.90
N LYS A 483 -7.47 -22.11 11.54
CA LYS A 483 -8.78 -21.74 10.98
C LYS A 483 -9.72 -21.31 12.10
N VAL A 484 -10.74 -20.52 11.76
CA VAL A 484 -11.81 -20.20 12.71
C VAL A 484 -12.54 -21.50 13.07
N MET A 485 -12.57 -21.84 14.36
CA MET A 485 -13.19 -23.08 14.84
C MET A 485 -14.68 -22.89 15.07
N VAL A 486 -15.03 -21.89 15.88
CA VAL A 486 -16.40 -21.53 16.28
C VAL A 486 -16.39 -20.08 16.78
N ASP A 487 -17.52 -19.41 16.62
CA ASP A 487 -17.82 -18.12 17.26
C ASP A 487 -19.04 -18.29 18.18
N ASP A 488 -18.97 -17.71 19.37
CA ASP A 488 -20.07 -17.67 20.33
C ASP A 488 -20.48 -16.21 20.63
N PRO A 489 -21.76 -15.94 20.89
CA PRO A 489 -22.18 -14.64 21.43
C PRO A 489 -21.66 -14.44 22.87
N PRO A 490 -21.78 -13.24 23.45
CA PRO A 490 -21.50 -13.05 24.88
C PRO A 490 -22.39 -13.95 25.74
N ILE A 491 -21.91 -14.27 26.95
CA ILE A 491 -22.68 -15.04 27.93
C ILE A 491 -24.00 -14.31 28.23
N GLY A 492 -25.13 -14.94 27.91
CA GLY A 492 -26.46 -14.40 28.14
C GLY A 492 -26.94 -13.35 27.13
N GLY A 493 -26.20 -13.12 26.04
CA GLY A 493 -26.60 -12.21 24.96
C GLY A 493 -26.57 -12.90 23.58
N LYS A 494 -26.65 -12.10 22.53
CA LYS A 494 -26.63 -12.54 21.13
C LYS A 494 -25.61 -11.74 20.30
N PHE A 495 -25.26 -12.27 19.14
CA PHE A 495 -24.52 -11.49 18.15
C PHE A 495 -25.31 -10.25 17.76
N GLY A 496 -24.60 -9.14 17.55
CA GLY A 496 -25.22 -7.86 17.23
C GLY A 496 -25.58 -6.99 18.43
N ASP A 497 -25.58 -7.54 19.65
CA ASP A 497 -25.84 -6.75 20.85
C ASP A 497 -24.73 -5.69 21.03
N VAL A 498 -25.14 -4.47 21.37
CA VAL A 498 -24.23 -3.37 21.68
C VAL A 498 -23.61 -3.62 23.05
N LYS A 499 -22.27 -3.70 23.09
CA LYS A 499 -21.50 -3.82 24.33
C LYS A 499 -21.27 -2.44 24.96
N GLU A 500 -20.90 -1.48 24.13
CA GLU A 500 -20.70 -0.08 24.51
C GLU A 500 -21.22 0.79 23.37
N ASP A 501 -22.25 1.59 23.64
CA ASP A 501 -22.87 2.42 22.62
C ASP A 501 -22.13 3.75 22.41
N VAL A 502 -22.39 4.43 21.29
CA VAL A 502 -21.84 5.78 21.01
C VAL A 502 -22.09 6.71 22.19
N ALA A 503 -21.10 7.51 22.60
CA ALA A 503 -21.25 8.38 23.76
C ALA A 503 -22.45 9.33 23.60
N PRO A 504 -23.24 9.58 24.66
CA PRO A 504 -24.38 10.47 24.57
C PRO A 504 -23.89 11.91 24.36
N GLY A 505 -24.54 12.65 23.46
CA GLY A 505 -24.23 14.04 23.18
C GLY A 505 -24.26 14.36 21.70
N THR A 506 -23.79 15.56 21.36
CA THR A 506 -23.65 16.03 19.99
C THR A 506 -22.19 15.96 19.58
N TYR A 507 -21.95 15.46 18.38
CA TYR A 507 -20.64 15.42 17.74
C TYR A 507 -20.46 16.62 16.81
N HIS A 508 -19.21 17.01 16.61
CA HIS A 508 -18.81 18.07 15.70
C HIS A 508 -17.73 17.54 14.77
N PRO A 509 -17.48 18.19 13.63
CA PRO A 509 -16.31 17.90 12.83
C PRO A 509 -15.01 17.76 13.65
N GLY A 510 -14.24 16.72 13.35
CA GLY A 510 -13.04 16.32 14.08
C GLY A 510 -13.28 15.48 15.34
N ALA A 511 -14.51 15.39 15.85
CA ALA A 511 -14.85 14.47 16.93
C ALA A 511 -14.98 13.03 16.42
N THR A 512 -14.62 12.05 17.25
CA THR A 512 -14.72 10.62 16.90
C THR A 512 -15.91 9.98 17.61
N ALA A 513 -16.89 9.50 16.82
CA ALA A 513 -17.96 8.62 17.31
C ALA A 513 -17.46 7.16 17.29
N ARG A 514 -17.88 6.35 18.27
CA ARG A 514 -17.39 4.98 18.46
C ARG A 514 -18.45 4.08 19.08
N VAL A 515 -18.61 2.86 18.57
CA VAL A 515 -19.48 1.81 19.13
C VAL A 515 -18.73 0.48 19.23
N GLU A 516 -18.99 -0.29 20.29
CA GLU A 516 -18.59 -1.69 20.43
C GLU A 516 -19.80 -2.61 20.30
N ILE A 517 -19.71 -3.59 19.41
CA ILE A 517 -20.79 -4.55 19.13
C ILE A 517 -20.23 -5.96 19.28
N TRP A 518 -21.01 -6.86 19.87
CA TRP A 518 -20.66 -8.28 19.90
C TRP A 518 -20.75 -8.89 18.50
N GLY A 519 -19.61 -9.35 17.99
CA GLY A 519 -19.48 -9.84 16.61
C GLY A 519 -18.77 -11.18 16.54
N ALA A 520 -18.39 -11.57 15.33
CA ALA A 520 -17.69 -12.82 15.03
C ALA A 520 -16.36 -12.56 14.31
N HIS A 521 -15.56 -13.61 14.15
CA HIS A 521 -14.25 -13.52 13.51
C HIS A 521 -14.36 -13.10 12.01
N PRO A 522 -13.66 -12.03 11.56
CA PRO A 522 -13.79 -11.52 10.19
C PRO A 522 -13.39 -12.54 9.11
N ARG A 523 -12.40 -13.41 9.37
CA ARG A 523 -12.01 -14.51 8.46
C ARG A 523 -13.12 -15.49 8.06
N ASN A 524 -14.30 -15.48 8.70
CA ASN A 524 -15.44 -16.27 8.21
C ASN A 524 -15.93 -15.81 6.83
N ASP A 525 -15.76 -14.53 6.50
CA ASP A 525 -16.12 -13.95 5.21
C ASP A 525 -15.24 -12.72 4.94
N ALA A 526 -14.51 -12.71 3.83
CA ALA A 526 -13.64 -11.61 3.46
C ALA A 526 -14.40 -10.32 3.08
N LYS A 527 -15.73 -10.37 2.94
CA LYS A 527 -16.63 -9.23 2.62
C LYS A 527 -16.21 -8.46 1.37
N ARG A 528 -15.71 -9.14 0.33
CA ARG A 528 -15.36 -8.50 -0.95
C ARG A 528 -16.58 -7.81 -1.57
N ASN A 529 -16.37 -6.59 -2.08
CA ASN A 529 -17.42 -5.72 -2.62
C ASN A 529 -18.58 -5.46 -1.63
N SER A 530 -18.30 -5.56 -0.34
CA SER A 530 -19.20 -5.34 0.79
C SER A 530 -18.42 -4.63 1.90
N SER A 531 -19.05 -4.42 3.06
CA SER A 531 -18.43 -3.80 4.22
C SER A 531 -18.73 -4.54 5.52
N PHE A 532 -17.80 -4.51 6.47
CA PHE A 532 -18.01 -4.93 7.85
C PHE A 532 -18.74 -3.85 8.67
N GLY A 533 -18.51 -2.57 8.39
CA GLY A 533 -18.96 -1.46 9.20
C GLY A 533 -19.34 -0.24 8.36
N THR A 534 -20.54 0.29 8.57
CA THR A 534 -21.08 1.40 7.79
C THR A 534 -21.64 2.51 8.67
N VAL A 535 -21.61 3.74 8.15
CA VAL A 535 -22.21 4.93 8.76
C VAL A 535 -23.30 5.45 7.83
N TRP A 536 -24.49 5.67 8.40
CA TRP A 536 -25.66 6.15 7.67
C TRP A 536 -26.09 7.51 8.20
N HIS A 537 -26.52 8.40 7.31
CA HIS A 537 -27.06 9.73 7.60
C HIS A 537 -28.54 9.81 7.27
N TRP A 538 -29.33 10.42 8.15
CA TRP A 538 -30.74 10.67 7.92
C TRP A 538 -30.94 11.95 7.10
N LYS A 539 -31.45 11.78 5.88
CA LYS A 539 -31.87 12.89 5.03
C LYS A 539 -33.38 13.11 5.18
N ALA A 540 -33.77 14.26 5.72
CA ALA A 540 -35.17 14.66 5.76
C ALA A 540 -35.75 14.85 4.34
N ALA A 541 -37.03 14.54 4.15
CA ALA A 541 -37.72 14.77 2.89
C ALA A 541 -37.76 16.26 2.55
N ASN A 542 -37.45 16.61 1.31
CA ASN A 542 -37.40 17.98 0.80
C ASN A 542 -38.79 18.40 0.26
N THR A 543 -39.84 18.21 1.05
CA THR A 543 -41.22 18.50 0.66
C THR A 543 -41.96 19.18 1.80
N SER A 544 -42.88 20.09 1.46
CA SER A 544 -43.88 20.64 2.39
C SER A 544 -45.00 19.62 2.72
N ASP A 545 -44.82 18.37 2.30
CA ASP A 545 -45.74 17.27 2.49
C ASP A 545 -45.28 16.47 3.71
N ASP A 546 -46.03 16.59 4.81
CA ASP A 546 -45.78 15.90 6.08
C ASP A 546 -45.87 14.36 5.95
N SER A 547 -46.33 13.84 4.80
CA SER A 547 -46.38 12.41 4.52
C SER A 547 -45.10 11.83 3.90
N ALA A 548 -44.17 12.67 3.44
CA ALA A 548 -42.91 12.18 2.88
C ALA A 548 -41.92 11.79 3.99
N ALA A 549 -41.65 10.49 4.10
CA ALA A 549 -40.63 9.99 5.01
C ALA A 549 -39.24 10.42 4.55
N GLY A 550 -38.37 10.81 5.50
CA GLY A 550 -36.95 10.93 5.23
C GLY A 550 -36.33 9.56 4.91
N GLU A 551 -35.08 9.56 4.45
CA GLU A 551 -34.37 8.35 4.06
C GLU A 551 -32.98 8.28 4.70
N TRP A 552 -32.57 7.07 5.08
CA TRP A 552 -31.18 6.79 5.45
C TRP A 552 -30.31 6.64 4.21
N ARG A 553 -29.19 7.37 4.18
CA ARG A 553 -28.19 7.27 3.12
C ARG A 553 -26.88 6.78 3.69
N LEU A 554 -26.25 5.82 3.02
CA LEU A 554 -24.88 5.42 3.33
C LEU A 554 -23.96 6.60 3.02
N VAL A 555 -23.14 6.98 3.99
CA VAL A 555 -22.23 8.13 3.88
C VAL A 555 -20.79 7.78 4.16
N ALA A 556 -20.54 6.64 4.82
CA ALA A 556 -19.21 6.06 4.92
C ALA A 556 -19.28 4.54 5.12
N ASP A 557 -18.25 3.83 4.69
CA ASP A 557 -18.02 2.41 4.98
C ASP A 557 -16.56 2.17 5.41
N ASP A 558 -16.16 0.91 5.60
CA ASP A 558 -14.82 0.50 6.05
C ASP A 558 -13.70 0.73 5.01
N ASN A 559 -14.01 1.29 3.83
CA ASN A 559 -13.03 1.81 2.88
C ASN A 559 -12.76 3.31 3.07
N ASP A 560 -13.66 4.06 3.71
CA ASP A 560 -13.44 5.47 4.00
C ASP A 560 -12.35 5.65 5.05
N PHE A 561 -11.34 6.48 4.74
CA PHE A 561 -10.20 6.67 5.63
C PHE A 561 -10.66 7.06 7.04
N GLU A 562 -11.67 7.91 7.17
CA GLU A 562 -12.24 8.41 8.42
C GLU A 562 -12.90 7.36 9.32
N THR A 563 -13.18 6.15 8.80
CA THR A 563 -13.75 5.04 9.58
C THR A 563 -12.67 4.03 9.99
N LYS A 564 -12.93 3.29 11.06
CA LYS A 564 -12.08 2.16 11.48
C LYS A 564 -12.94 0.99 11.91
N PHE A 565 -12.59 -0.20 11.42
CA PHE A 565 -13.09 -1.48 11.89
C PHE A 565 -11.98 -2.20 12.65
N ALA A 566 -12.17 -2.43 13.96
CA ALA A 566 -11.23 -3.21 14.77
C ALA A 566 -11.94 -4.42 15.37
N TRP A 567 -11.29 -5.59 15.34
CA TRP A 567 -11.81 -6.83 15.91
C TRP A 567 -10.94 -7.29 17.07
N LYS A 568 -11.57 -7.80 18.14
CA LYS A 568 -10.86 -8.35 19.30
C LYS A 568 -11.54 -9.59 19.85
N ARG A 569 -10.75 -10.65 20.06
CA ARG A 569 -11.15 -11.87 20.78
C ARG A 569 -11.47 -11.55 22.25
N VAL A 570 -12.58 -12.09 22.76
CA VAL A 570 -12.97 -12.04 24.18
C VAL A 570 -13.21 -13.46 24.68
N GLY A 571 -12.47 -13.88 25.71
CA GLY A 571 -12.54 -15.25 26.20
C GLY A 571 -12.06 -16.26 25.14
N ILE A 572 -12.79 -17.36 24.99
CA ILE A 572 -12.40 -18.49 24.12
C ILE A 572 -12.86 -18.27 22.67
N SER A 573 -14.14 -17.95 22.48
CA SER A 573 -14.82 -17.95 21.17
C SER A 573 -15.72 -16.75 20.91
N ALA A 574 -15.93 -15.86 21.90
CA ALA A 574 -16.64 -14.60 21.69
C ALA A 574 -15.72 -13.53 21.12
N SER A 575 -16.29 -12.51 20.49
CA SER A 575 -15.51 -11.36 20.01
C SER A 575 -16.31 -10.07 19.98
N VAL A 576 -15.59 -8.96 20.05
CA VAL A 576 -16.14 -7.62 19.95
C VAL A 576 -15.56 -6.96 18.71
N VAL A 577 -16.43 -6.29 17.96
CA VAL A 577 -16.04 -5.37 16.90
C VAL A 577 -16.20 -3.94 17.41
N THR A 578 -15.22 -3.10 17.13
CA THR A 578 -15.27 -1.66 17.38
C THR A 578 -15.38 -0.98 16.03
N LEU A 579 -16.46 -0.21 15.86
CA LEU A 579 -16.58 0.74 14.75
C LEU A 579 -16.30 2.13 15.28
N SER A 580 -15.47 2.90 14.57
CA SER A 580 -15.30 4.32 14.85
C SER A 580 -15.33 5.15 13.58
N TRP A 581 -15.75 6.41 13.71
CA TRP A 581 -15.84 7.38 12.64
C TRP A 581 -15.43 8.75 13.16
N THR A 582 -14.35 9.30 12.61
CA THR A 582 -13.95 10.68 12.85
C THR A 582 -14.74 11.57 11.90
N VAL A 583 -15.61 12.42 12.46
CA VAL A 583 -16.55 13.21 11.66
C VAL A 583 -15.78 14.16 10.73
N PRO A 584 -15.93 14.03 9.40
CA PRO A 584 -15.23 14.89 8.45
C PRO A 584 -15.69 16.37 8.54
N PRO A 585 -14.83 17.35 8.21
CA PRO A 585 -15.18 18.78 8.17
C PRO A 585 -16.45 19.10 7.40
N GLU A 586 -16.67 18.36 6.32
CA GLU A 586 -17.73 18.51 5.35
C GLU A 586 -18.95 17.60 5.61
N ALA A 587 -18.97 16.86 6.72
CA ALA A 587 -20.10 16.01 7.09
C ALA A 587 -21.40 16.85 7.23
N PRO A 588 -22.50 16.48 6.55
CA PRO A 588 -23.77 17.18 6.71
C PRO A 588 -24.26 17.14 8.17
N PRO A 589 -24.72 18.26 8.75
CA PRO A 589 -25.38 18.21 10.05
C PRO A 589 -26.61 17.30 10.02
N GLY A 590 -26.90 16.63 11.14
CA GLY A 590 -28.06 15.77 11.26
C GLY A 590 -27.81 14.51 12.08
N TRP A 591 -28.59 13.48 11.79
CA TRP A 591 -28.63 12.25 12.58
C TRP A 591 -27.91 11.11 11.87
N TYR A 592 -27.15 10.34 12.64
CA TYR A 592 -26.27 9.30 12.15
C TYR A 592 -26.44 8.01 12.95
N ILE A 593 -26.12 6.87 12.33
CA ILE A 593 -26.14 5.56 12.97
C ILE A 593 -25.02 4.67 12.40
N PHE A 594 -24.40 3.87 13.26
CA PHE A 594 -23.49 2.80 12.83
C PHE A 594 -24.26 1.51 12.56
N HIS A 595 -23.82 0.76 11.55
CA HIS A 595 -24.29 -0.58 11.28
C HIS A 595 -23.12 -1.55 11.04
N TYR A 596 -23.13 -2.66 11.78
CA TYR A 596 -22.20 -3.77 11.68
C TYR A 596 -22.85 -4.93 10.91
N SER A 597 -22.09 -5.52 9.99
CA SER A 597 -22.43 -6.73 9.24
C SER A 597 -21.27 -7.72 9.31
N GLY A 598 -21.53 -8.92 9.84
CA GLY A 598 -20.52 -9.97 9.99
C GLY A 598 -21.08 -11.35 9.68
N ASN A 599 -20.23 -12.37 9.82
CA ASN A 599 -20.60 -13.77 9.62
C ASN A 599 -20.05 -14.60 10.78
N ALA A 600 -20.92 -15.36 11.46
CA ALA A 600 -20.56 -16.20 12.60
C ALA A 600 -20.48 -17.67 12.19
N LYS A 601 -19.53 -18.41 12.77
CA LYS A 601 -19.37 -19.84 12.51
C LYS A 601 -19.82 -20.70 13.69
N THR A 602 -20.73 -21.63 13.42
CA THR A 602 -21.17 -22.65 14.39
C THR A 602 -20.13 -23.75 14.60
N LEU A 603 -20.23 -24.49 15.70
CA LEU A 603 -19.38 -25.67 15.97
C LEU A 603 -19.48 -26.75 14.88
N GLY A 604 -20.65 -26.87 14.23
CA GLY A 604 -20.87 -27.77 13.08
C GLY A 604 -20.26 -27.26 11.76
N GLY A 605 -19.66 -26.08 11.76
CA GLY A 605 -18.99 -25.47 10.61
C GLY A 605 -19.88 -24.60 9.72
N ALA A 606 -21.20 -24.55 9.95
CA ALA A 606 -22.10 -23.67 9.22
C ALA A 606 -21.80 -22.20 9.55
N ILE A 607 -21.77 -21.35 8.52
CA ILE A 607 -21.57 -19.90 8.61
C ILE A 607 -22.90 -19.20 8.30
N PHE A 608 -23.28 -18.20 9.10
CA PHE A 608 -24.52 -17.43 8.93
C PHE A 608 -24.29 -15.93 9.20
N PRO A 609 -25.08 -15.03 8.58
CA PRO A 609 -24.92 -13.59 8.75
C PRO A 609 -25.37 -13.11 10.13
N ILE A 610 -24.71 -12.07 10.63
CA ILE A 610 -25.04 -11.39 11.89
C ILE A 610 -24.98 -9.88 11.72
N HIS A 611 -25.79 -9.15 12.47
CA HIS A 611 -25.96 -7.71 12.33
C HIS A 611 -26.11 -7.01 13.67
N GLY A 612 -25.62 -5.78 13.79
CA GLY A 612 -25.86 -4.92 14.96
C GLY A 612 -25.82 -3.45 14.59
N SER A 613 -26.46 -2.60 15.40
CA SER A 613 -26.51 -1.16 15.17
C SER A 613 -26.36 -0.39 16.47
N SER A 614 -25.71 0.78 16.40
CA SER A 614 -25.65 1.72 17.53
C SER A 614 -27.00 2.39 17.77
N ARG A 615 -27.14 3.15 18.85
CA ARG A 615 -28.14 4.22 18.90
C ARG A 615 -27.85 5.28 17.83
N ILE A 616 -28.87 6.07 17.51
CA ILE A 616 -28.75 7.26 16.68
C ILE A 616 -28.02 8.35 17.46
N PHE A 617 -27.12 9.08 16.79
CA PHE A 617 -26.38 10.22 17.35
C PHE A 617 -26.44 11.44 16.42
N GLU A 618 -26.25 12.63 16.98
CA GLU A 618 -26.37 13.91 16.26
C GLU A 618 -24.99 14.49 15.94
N VAL A 619 -24.81 14.98 14.71
CA VAL A 619 -23.68 15.83 14.30
C VAL A 619 -24.19 17.25 14.04
N ARG A 620 -23.53 18.26 14.62
CA ARG A 620 -23.82 19.69 14.39
C ARG A 620 -22.60 20.44 13.89
N GLU A 621 -22.86 21.55 13.20
CA GLU A 621 -21.83 22.54 12.89
C GLU A 621 -21.15 23.04 14.17
N GLN A 622 -19.89 23.45 14.05
CA GLN A 622 -19.11 23.98 15.16
C GLN A 622 -19.58 25.42 15.45
N ALA A 623 -20.62 25.58 16.29
CA ALA A 623 -21.12 26.89 16.69
C ALA A 623 -20.35 27.42 17.91
N TRP A 624 -19.64 28.54 17.74
CA TRP A 624 -19.08 29.29 18.87
C TRP A 624 -20.22 30.02 19.60
N GLY A 625 -20.66 29.50 20.76
CA GLY A 625 -21.40 30.30 21.76
C GLY A 625 -22.94 30.27 21.74
N GLN A 626 -23.59 29.17 21.35
CA GLN A 626 -25.03 28.98 21.59
C GLN A 626 -25.27 27.68 22.40
N PRO A 627 -26.12 27.71 23.44
CA PRO A 627 -26.44 26.50 24.20
C PRO A 627 -27.26 25.51 23.34
N PRO A 628 -27.09 24.19 23.55
CA PRO A 628 -27.84 23.19 22.80
C PRO A 628 -29.35 23.32 23.07
N LYS A 629 -30.16 23.29 22.01
CA LYS A 629 -31.59 22.99 22.12
C LYS A 629 -31.74 21.47 22.08
N ASP A 630 -32.30 20.90 23.14
CA ASP A 630 -32.67 19.48 23.20
C ASP A 630 -34.01 19.30 22.47
N GLU A 631 -34.00 18.67 21.29
CA GLU A 631 -35.21 18.27 20.57
C GLU A 631 -35.18 16.74 20.43
N LEU A 632 -36.18 16.03 20.97
CA LEU A 632 -36.27 14.57 20.86
C LEU A 632 -36.84 14.21 19.48
N VAL A 633 -36.02 13.61 18.63
CA VAL A 633 -36.41 13.11 17.31
C VAL A 633 -36.32 11.59 17.31
N ILE A 634 -37.44 10.91 17.10
CA ILE A 634 -37.47 9.45 16.93
C ILE A 634 -37.44 9.16 15.43
N LEU A 635 -36.36 8.52 14.97
CA LEU A 635 -36.18 8.09 13.58
C LEU A 635 -36.29 6.55 13.51
N PRO A 636 -36.87 6.00 12.42
CA PRO A 636 -36.88 4.56 12.21
C PRO A 636 -35.45 4.03 12.01
N PRO A 637 -35.11 2.81 12.48
CA PRO A 637 -33.83 2.20 12.17
C PRO A 637 -33.74 1.82 10.68
N PRO A 638 -32.54 1.69 10.11
CA PRO A 638 -32.35 1.15 8.76
C PRO A 638 -32.81 -0.33 8.67
N VAL A 639 -33.45 -0.73 7.57
CA VAL A 639 -33.98 -2.10 7.35
C VAL A 639 -32.95 -2.99 6.63
N VAL A 640 -32.55 -4.11 7.23
CA VAL A 640 -31.48 -5.00 6.73
C VAL A 640 -32.06 -6.30 6.16
N GLU A 641 -31.78 -6.63 4.89
CA GLU A 641 -32.12 -7.94 4.27
C GLU A 641 -30.90 -8.87 4.12
N GLU A 642 -31.17 -10.18 4.01
CA GLU A 642 -30.20 -11.23 3.71
C GLU A 642 -29.52 -10.97 2.36
N GLY A 643 -28.27 -10.50 2.38
CA GLY A 643 -27.49 -10.19 1.18
C GLY A 643 -26.68 -8.89 1.25
N GLY A 644 -26.76 -8.12 2.34
CA GLY A 644 -25.87 -6.98 2.59
C GLY A 644 -26.18 -5.70 1.80
N GLY A 645 -27.20 -5.70 0.93
CA GLY A 645 -27.75 -4.51 0.30
C GLY A 645 -29.04 -4.05 0.99
N LEU A 646 -29.10 -2.79 1.43
CA LEU A 646 -30.31 -2.18 2.00
C LEU A 646 -31.21 -1.59 0.90
N LYS A 647 -32.53 -1.86 0.97
CA LYS A 647 -33.61 -1.06 0.35
C LYS A 647 -34.75 -0.85 1.36
N LEU A 648 -35.50 0.24 1.14
CA LEU A 648 -36.47 0.93 2.01
C LEU A 648 -37.42 0.04 2.86
N PRO A 649 -37.90 0.51 4.04
CA PRO A 649 -39.11 -0.03 4.65
C PRO A 649 -40.30 0.11 3.68
N GLY A 650 -40.93 -1.02 3.37
CA GLY A 650 -42.26 -1.04 2.76
C GLY A 650 -43.30 -0.43 3.71
N GLU A 651 -44.34 0.16 3.12
CA GLU A 651 -45.49 0.78 3.80
C GLU A 651 -45.95 -0.03 5.02
N GLY A 652 -45.52 0.35 6.23
CA GLY A 652 -45.83 -0.42 7.43
C GLY A 652 -45.22 0.08 8.73
N GLU A 653 -44.06 0.75 8.69
CA GLU A 653 -43.44 1.34 9.89
C GLU A 653 -43.72 2.85 9.95
N GLY A 654 -44.32 3.30 11.06
CA GLY A 654 -44.91 4.63 11.20
C GLY A 654 -43.93 5.81 11.02
N PRO A 655 -44.45 7.02 10.70
CA PRO A 655 -43.62 8.18 10.40
C PRO A 655 -42.81 8.65 11.61
N ALA A 656 -41.64 9.24 11.34
CA ALA A 656 -40.81 9.93 12.34
C ALA A 656 -41.65 11.00 13.07
N ARG A 657 -41.71 10.93 14.42
CA ARG A 657 -42.43 11.91 15.24
C ARG A 657 -41.44 12.85 15.93
N ARG A 658 -41.60 14.16 15.72
CA ARG A 658 -41.02 15.20 16.59
C ARG A 658 -41.94 15.39 17.80
N LEU A 659 -41.42 15.14 19.00
CA LEU A 659 -42.12 15.47 20.24
C LEU A 659 -41.45 16.70 20.87
N ARG A 660 -42.20 17.80 20.97
CA ARG A 660 -41.79 18.99 21.73
C ARG A 660 -42.41 18.91 23.12
N GLY A 661 -41.58 18.84 24.15
CA GLY A 661 -42.02 18.89 25.54
C GLY A 661 -41.11 19.78 26.38
N THR A 662 -41.69 20.64 27.20
CA THR A 662 -41.01 21.30 28.33
C THR A 662 -40.90 20.30 29.50
N ARG A 663 -39.74 20.29 30.18
CA ARG A 663 -39.45 19.46 31.38
C ARG A 663 -40.68 19.29 32.28
N GLY A 664 -41.32 18.12 32.24
CA GLY A 664 -42.48 17.83 33.09
C GLY A 664 -43.19 16.50 32.81
N GLU A 665 -43.17 15.97 31.58
CA GLU A 665 -44.03 14.84 31.20
C GLU A 665 -43.26 13.67 30.55
N TYR A 666 -42.27 13.10 31.25
CA TYR A 666 -41.71 11.79 30.86
C TYR A 666 -41.36 10.97 32.10
N PHE A 667 -42.39 10.46 32.77
CA PHE A 667 -42.32 9.25 33.60
C PHE A 667 -43.58 8.44 33.32
N GLN A 668 -43.51 7.57 32.30
CA GLN A 668 -44.11 6.24 32.25
C GLN A 668 -43.62 5.48 31.01
#